data_AF-A0A024GML1-F1
#
_entry.id   AF-A0A024GML1-F1
#
_cell.length_a   1.000
_cell.length_b   1.000
_cell.length_c   1.000
_cell.angle_alpha   90.00
_cell.angle_beta   90.00
_cell.angle_gamma   90.00
#
_symmetry.space_group_name_H-M   'P 1'
#
loop_
_entity.id
_entity.type
_entity.pdbx_description
1 polymer ?
#
loop_
_entity_poly.entity_id
_entity_poly.type
_entity_poly.pdbx_seq_one_letter_code
_entity_poly.pdbx_strand_id
1 'polypeptide(L)'
;MSDDDDLKLIVLNFGKWKEAKCMEDLLKENQIDYSKVKKVRHQSYGFILFESEETKEQAVSKLQALKWKDKLLEVKAVLPKRSLKPLKKRKKGTKDKEPDDPLDATQAEPEQAMDASDAVTPWVKIPYQDQLEKKNTLLKRALIKMVRHNRKEYTKKEKRAFVQQQKRNKSEKNSNCAKQENTDARKSSSLPLWLDSHGLFYFVRDGKIFTSNAAQPSACSNWAYLIETDGITSIVSFGSQLIAAKSDGSIYILDQKWQKSEWKHLCVAPSTSKIVSLASCRDDLYCCTESGTIYWRKGSDAHDPKSWEQLAQLSDSALITISNGFLIACVCPHDLNECKWYRAEANPSQSAQSEFQSYDVKVTDVVLGLTSHDANLIILTENSLMYVNFDGKVCNTFDTDIPNALSIESFAIHKGLCCPFESIQASPETEGYRNKCEFTIGCDEEGHPCVGFRLGLFKNGSVTVSKPGNCINVSPIMKRVCKVVQDMVILSEFPIFNVESREGVWKQLTVRHSARTQQLMVIFQLDLSSLDDSQQTTLQKFIIDKLVGALDVTSVYMQAYQGRSDSSDRNEALKLLRGNPFITEKLFDLDFNISPEAFFQVNTNAAEILYAKVREMIKVDKNTLLYDVCCGTGTIGLCCAKDAGEIIGIEMCKAATEDAKRNAILNHIDNISFVNGKAEEVMKDILQTTQQDAQINAVTVVVDPPRAGLHFKVLRALRACSPVRRIVYVSCNPTQSLIQDSSMLCGPKTSALVGEAFRPVRAAAVDMFPHTPHCEMVVVFERGSSQ
;
A
#
# COMPACT_ATOMS: atom_id res chain seq x y z
N MET A 1 0.01 1.87 37.30
CA MET A 1 0.49 0.48 37.34
C MET A 1 -0.61 -0.33 38.00
N SER A 2 -0.89 -1.56 37.57
CA SER A 2 -1.68 -2.48 38.40
C SER A 2 -0.68 -3.37 39.13
N ASP A 3 -0.70 -3.38 40.47
CA ASP A 3 0.18 -4.17 41.35
C ASP A 3 0.15 -5.69 41.09
N ASP A 4 -0.75 -6.11 40.21
CA ASP A 4 -1.06 -7.47 39.85
C ASP A 4 -0.02 -8.14 38.93
N ASP A 5 0.93 -7.39 38.32
CA ASP A 5 1.89 -7.95 37.34
C ASP A 5 3.15 -8.58 37.97
N ASP A 6 3.57 -8.13 39.15
CA ASP A 6 4.75 -8.67 39.84
C ASP A 6 4.49 -10.05 40.46
N LEU A 7 3.21 -10.37 40.74
CA LEU A 7 2.76 -11.66 41.27
C LEU A 7 2.39 -12.69 40.19
N LYS A 8 2.78 -12.45 38.93
CA LYS A 8 2.44 -13.33 37.78
C LYS A 8 3.64 -14.12 37.25
N LEU A 9 3.40 -15.40 36.95
CA LEU A 9 4.30 -16.26 36.18
C LEU A 9 3.68 -16.66 34.85
N ILE A 10 4.49 -16.69 33.79
CA ILE A 10 4.16 -17.25 32.47
C ILE A 10 4.58 -18.71 32.46
N VAL A 11 3.67 -19.61 32.07
CA VAL A 11 3.96 -21.03 31.88
C VAL A 11 3.82 -21.39 30.40
N LEU A 12 4.89 -21.97 29.86
CA LEU A 12 5.09 -22.42 28.48
C LEU A 12 5.21 -23.96 28.43
N ASN A 13 5.20 -24.52 27.22
CA ASN A 13 5.32 -25.97 26.96
C ASN A 13 4.19 -26.87 27.49
N PHE A 14 3.08 -26.30 27.95
CA PHE A 14 1.87 -27.05 28.34
C PHE A 14 0.98 -27.49 27.14
N GLY A 15 1.46 -27.35 25.90
CA GLY A 15 0.72 -27.63 24.67
C GLY A 15 -0.37 -26.60 24.34
N LYS A 16 -1.22 -26.86 23.33
CA LYS A 16 -2.41 -26.02 23.08
C LYS A 16 -3.35 -26.13 24.29
N TRP A 17 -3.43 -25.06 25.09
CA TRP A 17 -4.31 -24.96 26.24
C TRP A 17 -5.77 -25.16 25.82
N LYS A 18 -6.35 -26.34 26.07
CA LYS A 18 -7.77 -26.61 25.81
C LYS A 18 -8.63 -25.94 26.88
N GLU A 19 -8.35 -26.18 28.17
CA GLU A 19 -9.11 -25.67 29.32
C GLU A 19 -8.17 -25.25 30.47
N ALA A 20 -8.55 -24.24 31.27
CA ALA A 20 -7.75 -23.78 32.43
C ALA A 20 -7.70 -24.83 33.57
N LYS A 21 -8.74 -25.64 33.66
CA LYS A 21 -8.93 -26.70 34.66
C LYS A 21 -7.77 -27.71 34.70
N CYS A 22 -7.23 -28.11 33.55
CA CYS A 22 -6.10 -29.04 33.51
C CYS A 22 -4.81 -28.48 34.16
N MET A 23 -4.60 -27.17 34.13
CA MET A 23 -3.48 -26.55 34.82
C MET A 23 -3.76 -26.47 36.33
N GLU A 24 -4.98 -26.12 36.72
CA GLU A 24 -5.40 -26.10 38.12
C GLU A 24 -5.29 -27.48 38.78
N ASP A 25 -5.67 -28.55 38.08
CA ASP A 25 -5.54 -29.93 38.56
C ASP A 25 -4.05 -30.30 38.77
N LEU A 26 -3.18 -29.94 37.82
CA LEU A 26 -1.73 -30.17 37.94
C LEU A 26 -1.11 -29.41 39.12
N LEU A 27 -1.54 -28.17 39.37
CA LEU A 27 -1.05 -27.37 40.50
C LEU A 27 -1.48 -27.98 41.84
N LYS A 28 -2.71 -28.49 41.93
CA LYS A 28 -3.22 -29.16 43.14
C LYS A 28 -2.52 -30.48 43.41
N GLU A 29 -2.31 -31.31 42.40
CA GLU A 29 -1.59 -32.59 42.53
C GLU A 29 -0.16 -32.41 43.05
N ASN A 30 0.48 -31.29 42.73
CA ASN A 30 1.86 -30.98 43.10
C ASN A 30 1.96 -30.03 44.31
N GLN A 31 0.85 -29.78 45.01
CA GLN A 31 0.79 -28.93 46.21
C GLN A 31 1.45 -27.57 45.99
N ILE A 32 1.03 -26.88 44.92
CA ILE A 32 1.46 -25.54 44.57
C ILE A 32 0.30 -24.59 44.80
N ASP A 33 0.45 -23.69 45.77
CA ASP A 33 -0.56 -22.69 46.09
C ASP A 33 -0.59 -21.59 45.01
N TYR A 34 -1.79 -21.22 44.56
CA TYR A 34 -2.01 -20.22 43.52
C TYR A 34 -3.32 -19.46 43.75
N SER A 35 -3.38 -18.22 43.29
CA SER A 35 -4.58 -17.38 43.34
C SER A 35 -5.49 -17.62 42.13
N LYS A 36 -4.93 -17.55 40.90
CA LYS A 36 -5.72 -17.66 39.67
C LYS A 36 -4.90 -18.10 38.46
N VAL A 37 -5.49 -18.94 37.61
CA VAL A 37 -4.92 -19.29 36.30
C VAL A 37 -5.63 -18.50 35.19
N LYS A 38 -4.88 -17.76 34.35
CA LYS A 38 -5.40 -16.99 33.22
C LYS A 38 -4.88 -17.56 31.89
N LYS A 39 -5.80 -17.88 30.98
CA LYS A 39 -5.51 -18.39 29.63
C LYS A 39 -5.41 -17.25 28.60
N VAL A 40 -4.47 -17.38 27.66
CA VAL A 40 -4.43 -16.56 26.44
C VAL A 40 -4.97 -17.36 25.26
N ARG A 41 -6.02 -16.86 24.58
CA ARG A 41 -6.62 -17.56 23.43
C ARG A 41 -5.61 -17.64 22.27
N HIS A 42 -5.54 -18.81 21.62
CA HIS A 42 -4.69 -19.11 20.45
C HIS A 42 -3.16 -19.07 20.68
N GLN A 43 -2.70 -18.93 21.92
CA GLN A 43 -1.28 -18.97 22.29
C GLN A 43 -0.94 -20.28 23.01
N SER A 44 0.35 -20.67 22.98
CA SER A 44 0.87 -21.87 23.66
C SER A 44 1.34 -21.62 25.09
N TYR A 45 0.97 -20.48 25.67
CA TYR A 45 1.34 -20.07 27.03
C TYR A 45 0.12 -19.51 27.79
N GLY A 46 0.21 -19.49 29.10
CA GLY A 46 -0.73 -18.77 29.97
C GLY A 46 -0.10 -18.35 31.28
N PHE A 47 -0.90 -17.80 32.18
CA PHE A 47 -0.41 -17.15 33.40
C PHE A 47 -0.93 -17.82 34.67
N ILE A 48 -0.11 -17.85 35.70
CA ILE A 48 -0.48 -18.19 37.08
C ILE A 48 -0.23 -16.95 37.94
N LEU A 49 -1.26 -16.52 38.68
CA LEU A 49 -1.19 -15.44 39.67
C LEU A 49 -1.04 -16.06 41.06
N PHE A 50 -0.20 -15.47 41.88
CA PHE A 50 0.06 -15.86 43.28
C PHE A 50 -0.43 -14.79 44.24
N GLU A 51 -0.69 -15.17 45.49
CA GLU A 51 -1.17 -14.24 46.52
C GLU A 51 -0.04 -13.41 47.14
N SER A 52 1.20 -13.92 47.11
CA SER A 52 2.38 -13.26 47.63
C SER A 52 3.62 -13.56 46.78
N GLU A 53 4.66 -12.74 46.91
CA GLU A 53 5.93 -12.96 46.21
C GLU A 53 6.66 -14.21 46.74
N GLU A 54 6.53 -14.50 48.03
CA GLU A 54 7.08 -15.69 48.67
C GLU A 54 6.47 -16.99 48.12
N THR A 55 5.14 -17.04 47.95
CA THR A 55 4.46 -18.20 47.34
C THR A 55 4.83 -18.36 45.86
N LYS A 56 5.03 -17.25 45.13
CA LYS A 56 5.52 -17.25 43.76
C LYS A 56 6.92 -17.87 43.65
N GLU A 57 7.88 -17.44 44.47
CA GLU A 57 9.26 -17.92 44.43
C GLU A 57 9.36 -19.42 44.76
N GLN A 58 8.63 -19.88 45.78
CA GLN A 58 8.55 -21.30 46.11
C GLN A 58 7.94 -22.13 44.98
N ALA A 59 6.97 -21.57 44.24
CA ALA A 59 6.33 -22.24 43.12
C ALA A 59 7.22 -22.35 41.88
N VAL A 60 8.13 -21.39 41.61
CA VAL A 60 8.99 -21.41 40.41
C VAL A 60 9.80 -22.70 40.32
N SER A 61 10.51 -23.06 41.41
CA SER A 61 11.36 -24.25 41.45
C SER A 61 10.57 -25.54 41.30
N LYS A 62 9.37 -25.61 41.90
CA LYS A 62 8.47 -26.76 41.76
C LYS A 62 7.94 -26.87 40.32
N LEU A 63 7.47 -25.77 39.74
CA LEU A 63 6.87 -25.74 38.40
C LEU A 63 7.89 -26.09 37.31
N GLN A 64 9.14 -25.63 37.42
CA GLN A 64 10.20 -25.94 36.44
C GLN A 64 10.61 -27.43 36.46
N ALA A 65 10.37 -28.14 37.57
CA ALA A 65 10.63 -29.57 37.67
C ALA A 65 9.50 -30.45 37.10
N LEU A 66 8.31 -29.88 36.84
CA LEU A 66 7.17 -30.63 36.34
C LEU A 66 7.30 -30.93 34.84
N LYS A 67 6.91 -32.16 34.47
CA LYS A 67 6.80 -32.59 33.07
C LYS A 67 5.34 -32.69 32.65
N TRP A 68 5.04 -32.21 31.46
CA TRP A 68 3.75 -32.36 30.80
C TRP A 68 3.96 -32.94 29.40
N LYS A 69 3.37 -34.12 29.14
CA LYS A 69 3.52 -34.85 27.86
C LYS A 69 4.98 -34.93 27.40
N ASP A 70 5.83 -35.41 28.30
CA ASP A 70 7.28 -35.62 28.10
C ASP A 70 8.13 -34.36 27.88
N LYS A 71 7.58 -33.16 28.12
CA LYS A 71 8.33 -31.90 28.10
C LYS A 71 8.29 -31.21 29.46
N LEU A 72 9.43 -30.66 29.89
CA LEU A 72 9.49 -29.83 31.10
C LEU A 72 8.71 -28.54 30.87
N LEU A 73 7.97 -28.11 31.89
CA LEU A 73 7.32 -26.80 31.88
C LEU A 73 8.38 -25.71 31.91
N GLU A 74 8.22 -24.73 31.02
CA GLU A 74 9.08 -23.56 31.01
C GLU A 74 8.35 -22.43 31.71
N VAL A 75 8.92 -21.95 32.82
CA VAL A 75 8.33 -20.92 33.68
C VAL A 75 9.16 -19.66 33.55
N LYS A 76 8.52 -18.55 33.18
CA LYS A 76 9.15 -17.23 33.06
C LYS A 76 8.44 -16.24 33.95
N ALA A 77 9.19 -15.38 34.64
CA ALA A 77 8.60 -14.21 35.25
C ALA A 77 7.97 -13.31 34.17
N VAL A 78 6.82 -12.70 34.47
CA VAL A 78 6.32 -11.61 33.63
C VAL A 78 7.35 -10.49 33.69
N LEU A 79 7.92 -10.13 32.54
CA LEU A 79 8.77 -8.96 32.47
C LEU A 79 7.91 -7.75 32.86
N PRO A 80 8.30 -6.94 33.86
CA PRO A 80 7.59 -5.70 34.14
C PRO A 80 7.53 -4.93 32.82
N LYS A 81 6.35 -4.42 32.44
CA LYS A 81 6.24 -3.48 31.31
C LYS A 81 7.23 -2.36 31.60
N ARG A 82 8.41 -2.41 30.96
CA ARG A 82 9.51 -1.50 31.23
C ARG A 82 8.97 -0.09 31.13
N SER A 83 8.95 0.58 32.28
CA SER A 83 8.93 2.02 32.35
C SER A 83 10.08 2.55 31.51
N LEU A 84 9.74 3.57 30.72
CA LEU A 84 10.66 4.40 29.96
C LEU A 84 11.81 4.86 30.86
N LYS A 85 13.03 4.36 30.63
CA LYS A 85 14.30 5.01 30.98
C LYS A 85 15.35 4.72 29.89
N PRO A 86 16.31 5.64 29.65
CA PRO A 86 17.15 5.64 28.45
C PRO A 86 18.11 4.45 28.44
N LEU A 87 18.30 3.82 27.28
CA LEU A 87 19.21 2.69 27.13
C LEU A 87 20.67 3.09 27.43
N LYS A 88 21.32 2.36 28.35
CA LYS A 88 22.78 2.29 28.45
C LYS A 88 23.36 1.52 27.26
N LYS A 89 24.48 2.03 26.73
CA LYS A 89 25.27 1.53 25.58
C LYS A 89 25.47 0.00 25.60
N ARG A 90 25.17 -0.65 24.48
CA ARG A 90 25.18 -2.11 24.30
C ARG A 90 26.57 -2.61 23.86
N LYS A 91 27.08 -3.65 24.53
CA LYS A 91 28.33 -4.37 24.16
C LYS A 91 28.13 -5.20 22.87
N LYS A 92 29.17 -5.21 22.04
CA LYS A 92 29.31 -5.93 20.76
C LYS A 92 29.12 -7.45 20.88
N GLY A 93 28.42 -8.04 19.91
CA GLY A 93 28.54 -9.44 19.51
C GLY A 93 27.26 -10.28 19.65
N THR A 94 26.46 -10.41 18.58
CA THR A 94 25.78 -11.65 18.14
C THR A 94 24.98 -11.40 16.84
N LYS A 95 25.03 -12.40 15.95
CA LYS A 95 24.68 -12.45 14.52
C LYS A 95 23.27 -11.97 14.14
N ASP A 96 23.21 -11.22 13.04
CA ASP A 96 22.02 -10.66 12.39
C ASP A 96 21.17 -11.73 11.68
N LYS A 97 19.85 -11.63 11.84
CA LYS A 97 18.85 -12.20 10.93
C LYS A 97 18.22 -11.03 10.17
N GLU A 98 18.31 -11.05 8.84
CA GLU A 98 17.63 -10.08 7.98
C GLU A 98 16.10 -10.22 8.05
N PRO A 99 15.33 -9.11 7.95
CA PRO A 99 13.87 -9.15 7.90
C PRO A 99 13.31 -9.40 6.48
N ASP A 100 12.21 -10.16 6.40
CA ASP A 100 11.56 -10.67 5.17
C ASP A 100 10.77 -9.65 4.29
N ASP A 101 10.79 -8.34 4.57
CA ASP A 101 10.13 -7.33 3.71
C ASP A 101 10.82 -5.95 3.88
N PRO A 102 11.31 -5.28 2.81
CA PRO A 102 11.96 -3.96 2.90
C PRO A 102 11.03 -2.83 3.36
N LEU A 103 9.76 -3.12 3.64
CA LEU A 103 8.78 -2.16 4.15
C LEU A 103 8.75 -2.04 5.67
N ASP A 104 9.54 -2.84 6.40
CA ASP A 104 9.63 -2.79 7.87
C ASP A 104 11.06 -2.49 8.39
N ALA A 105 11.97 -2.09 7.49
CA ALA A 105 13.34 -1.74 7.83
C ALA A 105 13.51 -0.22 7.97
N THR A 106 13.22 0.31 9.16
CA THR A 106 13.94 1.48 9.66
C THR A 106 15.03 1.00 10.63
N GLN A 107 16.24 1.56 10.46
CA GLN A 107 17.51 1.38 11.20
C GLN A 107 18.51 0.42 10.49
N ALA A 108 19.78 0.77 10.25
CA ALA A 108 20.64 1.80 10.84
C ALA A 108 21.82 2.19 9.91
N GLU A 109 22.34 3.43 10.08
CA GLU A 109 23.76 3.89 10.13
C GLU A 109 23.86 5.42 9.82
N PRO A 110 24.91 6.16 10.25
CA PRO A 110 25.41 6.46 11.60
C PRO A 110 24.81 7.78 12.20
N GLU A 111 25.07 8.04 13.49
CA GLU A 111 24.58 9.22 14.26
C GLU A 111 25.01 10.57 13.64
N GLN A 112 24.13 11.17 12.82
CA GLN A 112 24.06 12.62 12.58
C GLN A 112 22.79 13.14 13.26
N ALA A 113 22.87 14.32 13.89
CA ALA A 113 21.72 14.97 14.53
C ALA A 113 20.56 15.07 13.51
N MET A 114 19.42 14.45 13.82
CA MET A 114 18.24 14.47 12.96
C MET A 114 17.71 15.91 12.88
N ASP A 115 17.78 16.54 11.72
CA ASP A 115 17.14 17.83 11.51
C ASP A 115 15.64 17.65 11.19
N ALA A 116 14.85 18.72 11.31
CA ALA A 116 13.43 18.71 10.95
C ALA A 116 13.21 18.27 9.49
N SER A 117 14.16 18.59 8.59
CA SER A 117 14.13 18.16 7.20
C SER A 117 14.23 16.64 7.03
N ASP A 118 14.96 15.94 7.90
CA ASP A 118 15.11 14.48 7.82
C ASP A 118 13.81 13.76 8.22
N ALA A 119 13.06 14.34 9.16
CA ALA A 119 11.77 13.82 9.59
C ALA A 119 10.65 14.09 8.57
N VAL A 120 10.62 15.29 7.99
CA VAL A 120 9.50 15.75 7.15
C VAL A 120 9.73 15.47 5.66
N THR A 121 10.98 15.53 5.19
CA THR A 121 11.38 15.37 3.79
C THR A 121 12.60 14.44 3.67
N PRO A 122 12.49 13.15 4.08
CA PRO A 122 13.61 12.22 4.17
C PRO A 122 14.30 11.94 2.83
N TRP A 123 13.65 12.23 1.69
CA TRP A 123 14.20 12.00 0.36
C TRP A 123 14.75 13.27 -0.29
N VAL A 124 14.94 14.36 0.46
CA VAL A 124 15.46 15.63 -0.07
C VAL A 124 16.80 15.48 -0.79
N LYS A 125 17.66 14.57 -0.31
CA LYS A 125 18.99 14.29 -0.90
C LYS A 125 18.96 13.38 -2.14
N ILE A 126 17.79 12.83 -2.49
CA ILE A 126 17.62 11.95 -3.66
C ILE A 126 17.18 12.82 -4.85
N PRO A 127 17.80 12.72 -6.04
CA PRO A 127 17.33 13.40 -7.24
C PRO A 127 15.85 13.14 -7.51
N TYR A 128 15.09 14.16 -7.91
CA TYR A 128 13.63 14.04 -7.98
C TYR A 128 13.16 12.95 -8.95
N GLN A 129 13.87 12.77 -10.07
CA GLN A 129 13.56 11.72 -11.03
C GLN A 129 13.67 10.31 -10.41
N ASP A 130 14.73 10.05 -9.65
CA ASP A 130 14.94 8.78 -8.94
C ASP A 130 13.86 8.55 -7.86
N GLN A 131 13.39 9.63 -7.23
CA GLN A 131 12.25 9.54 -6.29
C GLN A 131 10.98 9.05 -7.01
N LEU A 132 10.68 9.57 -8.20
CA LEU A 132 9.53 9.17 -9.00
C LEU A 132 9.65 7.70 -9.42
N GLU A 133 10.82 7.26 -9.90
CA GLU A 133 11.05 5.86 -10.28
C GLU A 133 10.88 4.89 -9.10
N LYS A 134 11.40 5.28 -7.93
CA LYS A 134 11.24 4.54 -6.68
C LYS A 134 9.76 4.44 -6.28
N LYS A 135 9.01 5.55 -6.30
CA LYS A 135 7.56 5.57 -6.04
C LYS A 135 6.80 4.69 -7.04
N ASN A 136 7.09 4.83 -8.32
CA ASN A 136 6.47 4.05 -9.39
C ASN A 136 6.63 2.53 -9.17
N THR A 137 7.82 2.11 -8.77
CA THR A 137 8.13 0.71 -8.43
C THR A 137 7.34 0.24 -7.20
N LEU A 138 7.24 1.08 -6.16
CA LEU A 138 6.47 0.76 -4.95
C LEU A 138 4.97 0.61 -5.22
N LEU A 139 4.40 1.47 -6.07
CA LEU A 139 2.99 1.43 -6.46
C LEU A 139 2.66 0.17 -7.28
N LYS A 140 3.52 -0.18 -8.23
CA LYS A 140 3.42 -1.46 -8.97
C LYS A 140 3.48 -2.66 -8.04
N ARG A 141 4.36 -2.64 -7.03
CA ARG A 141 4.41 -3.68 -5.98
C ARG A 141 3.12 -3.71 -5.16
N ALA A 142 2.49 -2.57 -4.87
CA ALA A 142 1.20 -2.51 -4.18
C ALA A 142 0.08 -3.19 -4.99
N LEU A 143 0.00 -2.96 -6.29
CA LEU A 143 -0.94 -3.64 -7.19
C LEU A 143 -0.71 -5.16 -7.23
N ILE A 144 0.55 -5.61 -7.24
CA ILE A 144 0.90 -7.04 -7.17
C ILE A 144 0.48 -7.62 -5.80
N LYS A 145 0.74 -6.91 -4.70
CA LYS A 145 0.30 -7.31 -3.35
C LYS A 145 -1.24 -7.37 -3.29
N MET A 146 -1.94 -6.48 -3.97
CA MET A 146 -3.41 -6.48 -4.08
C MET A 146 -3.91 -7.79 -4.71
N VAL A 147 -3.35 -8.23 -5.84
CA VAL A 147 -3.72 -9.52 -6.48
C VAL A 147 -3.50 -10.68 -5.52
N ARG A 148 -2.30 -10.79 -4.92
CA ARG A 148 -1.95 -11.89 -4.01
C ARG A 148 -2.88 -11.94 -2.81
N HIS A 149 -3.17 -10.79 -2.20
CA HIS A 149 -4.07 -10.68 -1.06
C HIS A 149 -5.49 -11.09 -1.44
N ASN A 150 -6.02 -10.53 -2.53
CA ASN A 150 -7.35 -10.84 -3.00
C ASN A 150 -7.50 -12.32 -3.38
N ARG A 151 -6.54 -12.93 -4.08
CA ARG A 151 -6.55 -14.37 -4.42
C ARG A 151 -6.64 -15.24 -3.15
N LYS A 152 -5.82 -14.94 -2.14
CA LYS A 152 -5.82 -15.63 -0.85
C LYS A 152 -7.18 -15.51 -0.14
N GLU A 153 -7.77 -14.31 -0.13
CA GLU A 153 -9.07 -14.09 0.50
C GLU A 153 -10.23 -14.68 -0.32
N TYR A 154 -10.14 -14.67 -1.65
CA TYR A 154 -11.12 -15.25 -2.57
C TYR A 154 -11.24 -16.77 -2.31
N THR A 155 -10.14 -17.51 -2.36
CA THR A 155 -10.11 -18.96 -2.09
C THR A 155 -10.60 -19.31 -0.68
N LYS A 156 -10.27 -18.49 0.34
CA LYS A 156 -10.79 -18.69 1.71
C LYS A 156 -12.30 -18.49 1.78
N LYS A 157 -12.84 -17.43 1.16
CA LYS A 157 -14.26 -17.10 1.15
C LYS A 157 -15.07 -18.16 0.39
N GLU A 158 -14.57 -18.66 -0.73
CA GLU A 158 -15.18 -19.77 -1.48
C GLU A 158 -15.25 -21.05 -0.64
N LYS A 159 -14.14 -21.45 0.00
CA LYS A 159 -14.12 -22.63 0.90
C LYS A 159 -15.16 -22.49 2.02
N ARG A 160 -15.29 -21.30 2.61
CA ARG A 160 -16.30 -21.02 3.65
C ARG A 160 -17.72 -21.10 3.10
N ALA A 161 -17.97 -20.52 1.93
CA ALA A 161 -19.28 -20.56 1.27
C ALA A 161 -19.69 -21.99 0.95
N PHE A 162 -18.77 -22.80 0.41
CA PHE A 162 -18.97 -24.22 0.13
C PHE A 162 -19.31 -25.03 1.39
N VAL A 163 -18.55 -24.85 2.48
CA VAL A 163 -18.83 -25.51 3.77
C VAL A 163 -20.20 -25.08 4.33
N GLN A 164 -20.57 -23.81 4.17
CA GLN A 164 -21.87 -23.32 4.63
C GLN A 164 -23.02 -23.91 3.80
N GLN A 165 -22.85 -24.04 2.48
CA GLN A 165 -23.81 -24.68 1.59
C GLN A 165 -23.98 -26.17 1.92
N GLN A 166 -22.89 -26.90 2.16
CA GLN A 166 -22.97 -28.31 2.60
C GLN A 166 -23.73 -28.49 3.92
N LYS A 167 -23.52 -27.58 4.89
CA LYS A 167 -24.27 -27.60 6.15
C LYS A 167 -25.76 -27.36 5.95
N ARG A 168 -26.13 -26.43 5.07
CA ARG A 168 -27.52 -26.13 4.70
C ARG A 168 -28.20 -27.33 4.03
N ASN A 169 -27.54 -27.93 3.04
CA ASN A 169 -28.04 -29.13 2.37
C ASN A 169 -28.20 -30.32 3.33
N LYS A 170 -27.32 -30.43 4.35
CA LYS A 170 -27.42 -31.47 5.38
C LYS A 170 -28.55 -31.20 6.38
N SER A 171 -28.85 -29.94 6.73
CA SER A 171 -30.02 -29.62 7.57
C SER A 171 -31.33 -29.81 6.81
N GLU A 172 -31.38 -29.45 5.52
CA GLU A 172 -32.56 -29.63 4.66
C GLU A 172 -32.86 -31.11 4.38
N LYS A 173 -31.82 -31.95 4.21
CA LYS A 173 -31.99 -33.42 4.13
C LYS A 173 -32.50 -34.06 5.43
N ASN A 174 -32.26 -33.44 6.58
CA ASN A 174 -32.79 -33.91 7.86
C ASN A 174 -34.21 -33.40 8.14
N SER A 175 -34.71 -32.40 7.38
CA SER A 175 -36.06 -31.85 7.55
C SER A 175 -37.07 -32.30 6.49
N ASN A 176 -36.62 -32.75 5.30
CA ASN A 176 -37.52 -33.24 4.24
C ASN A 176 -37.11 -34.65 3.76
N CYS A 177 -37.97 -35.63 4.04
CA CYS A 177 -37.93 -36.96 3.43
C CYS A 177 -38.55 -36.89 2.02
N ALA A 178 -37.80 -36.40 1.04
CA ALA A 178 -38.14 -36.56 -0.37
C ALA A 178 -36.86 -36.68 -1.20
N LYS A 179 -36.72 -37.83 -1.88
CA LYS A 179 -35.66 -38.08 -2.85
C LYS A 179 -35.92 -37.22 -4.08
N GLN A 180 -35.00 -36.30 -4.37
CA GLN A 180 -34.80 -35.83 -5.74
C GLN A 180 -33.29 -35.81 -6.00
N GLU A 181 -32.90 -36.57 -7.03
CA GLU A 181 -31.57 -36.56 -7.60
C GLU A 181 -31.28 -35.16 -8.14
N ASN A 182 -30.19 -34.56 -7.71
CA ASN A 182 -29.71 -33.30 -8.22
C ASN A 182 -28.27 -33.52 -8.70
N THR A 183 -28.15 -34.10 -9.89
CA THR A 183 -26.91 -34.16 -10.68
C THR A 183 -26.73 -32.82 -11.39
N ASP A 184 -26.44 -31.74 -10.67
CA ASP A 184 -25.93 -30.49 -11.25
C ASP A 184 -25.45 -29.52 -10.16
N ALA A 185 -24.26 -29.77 -9.60
CA ALA A 185 -23.60 -28.79 -8.71
C ALA A 185 -22.07 -28.99 -8.64
N ARG A 186 -21.41 -29.08 -9.80
CA ARG A 186 -19.98 -28.80 -9.94
C ARG A 186 -19.76 -27.69 -10.98
N LYS A 187 -20.37 -26.51 -10.76
CA LYS A 187 -19.74 -25.29 -11.29
C LYS A 187 -18.68 -24.90 -10.27
N SER A 188 -17.44 -25.38 -10.47
CA SER A 188 -16.29 -24.74 -9.82
C SER A 188 -16.34 -23.27 -10.24
N SER A 189 -16.49 -22.37 -9.27
CA SER A 189 -16.29 -20.95 -9.57
C SER A 189 -14.83 -20.83 -10.00
N SER A 190 -14.60 -20.60 -11.28
CA SER A 190 -13.27 -20.27 -11.78
C SER A 190 -12.85 -18.98 -11.08
N LEU A 191 -11.60 -18.92 -10.61
CA LEU A 191 -11.00 -17.68 -10.12
C LEU A 191 -11.23 -16.58 -11.16
N PRO A 192 -11.62 -15.35 -10.76
CA PRO A 192 -11.73 -14.23 -11.68
C PRO A 192 -10.44 -14.05 -12.46
N LEU A 193 -10.54 -13.76 -13.76
CA LEU A 193 -9.40 -13.67 -14.68
C LEU A 193 -8.29 -12.72 -14.18
N TRP A 194 -8.67 -11.62 -13.52
CA TRP A 194 -7.72 -10.65 -12.96
C TRP A 194 -7.03 -11.12 -11.66
N LEU A 195 -7.57 -12.15 -11.00
CA LEU A 195 -6.99 -12.83 -9.83
C LEU A 195 -6.18 -14.06 -10.19
N ASP A 196 -6.39 -14.57 -11.40
CA ASP A 196 -5.63 -15.69 -11.89
C ASP A 196 -4.28 -15.19 -12.35
N SER A 197 -3.36 -15.19 -11.40
CA SER A 197 -2.07 -14.51 -11.51
C SER A 197 -1.09 -15.20 -12.44
N HIS A 198 -1.54 -15.95 -13.44
CA HIS A 198 -0.63 -16.52 -14.44
C HIS A 198 -0.02 -15.43 -15.33
N GLY A 199 -0.59 -14.21 -15.35
CA GLY A 199 -0.06 -13.13 -16.18
C GLY A 199 -0.41 -13.30 -17.65
N LEU A 200 0.29 -12.61 -18.53
CA LEU A 200 0.13 -12.74 -19.98
C LEU A 200 1.31 -13.55 -20.52
N PHE A 201 1.03 -14.53 -21.36
CA PHE A 201 2.04 -15.15 -22.20
C PHE A 201 2.34 -14.24 -23.38
N TYR A 202 3.60 -14.21 -23.77
CA TYR A 202 4.08 -13.53 -24.95
C TYR A 202 4.95 -14.49 -25.73
N PHE A 203 4.83 -14.48 -27.05
CA PHE A 203 5.86 -15.04 -27.92
C PHE A 203 6.20 -14.08 -29.05
N VAL A 204 7.41 -14.24 -29.59
CA VAL A 204 7.91 -13.50 -30.75
C VAL A 204 8.01 -14.45 -31.93
N ARG A 205 7.53 -14.01 -33.09
CA ARG A 205 7.65 -14.73 -34.35
C ARG A 205 7.68 -13.75 -35.51
N ASP A 206 8.59 -13.96 -36.46
CA ASP A 206 8.68 -13.19 -37.70
C ASP A 206 8.70 -11.66 -37.42
N GLY A 207 9.38 -11.23 -36.35
CA GLY A 207 9.38 -9.82 -35.92
C GLY A 207 8.05 -9.31 -35.36
N LYS A 208 7.14 -10.18 -34.92
CA LYS A 208 5.84 -9.80 -34.33
C LYS A 208 5.67 -10.40 -32.95
N ILE A 209 5.09 -9.62 -32.04
CA ILE A 209 4.76 -10.07 -30.68
C ILE A 209 3.30 -10.47 -30.63
N PHE A 210 3.04 -11.68 -30.11
CA PHE A 210 1.71 -12.20 -29.85
C PHE A 210 1.51 -12.36 -28.35
N THR A 211 0.26 -12.25 -27.89
CA THR A 211 -0.09 -12.44 -26.49
C THR A 211 -1.31 -13.33 -26.31
N SER A 212 -1.31 -14.12 -25.23
CA SER A 212 -2.43 -14.95 -24.81
C SER A 212 -2.55 -14.91 -23.28
N ASN A 213 -3.76 -15.15 -22.79
CA ASN A 213 -4.03 -15.16 -21.37
C ASN A 213 -3.53 -16.46 -20.73
N ALA A 214 -2.59 -16.36 -19.79
CA ALA A 214 -2.03 -17.52 -19.13
C ALA A 214 -3.01 -18.19 -18.13
N ALA A 215 -4.16 -17.56 -17.84
CA ALA A 215 -5.25 -18.08 -17.01
C ALA A 215 -6.19 -19.05 -17.75
N GLN A 216 -6.16 -19.08 -19.09
CA GLN A 216 -6.93 -20.03 -19.88
C GLN A 216 -6.00 -20.79 -20.81
N PRO A 217 -5.19 -21.74 -20.30
CA PRO A 217 -4.25 -22.48 -21.12
C PRO A 217 -4.93 -23.26 -22.26
N SER A 218 -6.17 -23.73 -22.04
CA SER A 218 -7.00 -24.35 -23.07
C SER A 218 -7.56 -23.36 -24.11
N ALA A 219 -7.46 -22.05 -23.86
CA ALA A 219 -7.77 -20.97 -24.78
C ALA A 219 -6.49 -20.30 -25.35
N CYS A 220 -5.30 -20.90 -25.13
CA CYS A 220 -4.08 -20.60 -25.89
C CYS A 220 -4.19 -20.96 -27.38
N SER A 221 -5.41 -21.13 -27.90
CA SER A 221 -5.79 -21.07 -29.30
C SER A 221 -6.10 -19.64 -29.79
N ASN A 222 -6.31 -18.67 -28.88
CA ASN A 222 -6.63 -17.28 -29.21
C ASN A 222 -5.44 -16.32 -28.99
N TRP A 223 -4.32 -16.55 -29.69
CA TRP A 223 -3.20 -15.63 -29.69
C TRP A 223 -3.55 -14.34 -30.42
N ALA A 224 -3.51 -13.21 -29.70
CA ALA A 224 -3.73 -11.90 -30.27
C ALA A 224 -2.40 -11.27 -30.70
N TYR A 225 -2.35 -10.73 -31.92
CA TYR A 225 -1.24 -9.87 -32.35
C TYR A 225 -1.21 -8.60 -31.50
N LEU A 226 -0.04 -8.25 -30.97
CA LEU A 226 0.15 -7.07 -30.13
C LEU A 226 0.79 -5.92 -30.92
N ILE A 227 1.96 -6.17 -31.53
CA ILE A 227 2.78 -5.15 -32.18
C ILE A 227 3.84 -5.79 -33.09
N GLU A 228 4.23 -5.06 -34.14
CA GLU A 228 5.34 -5.39 -35.05
C GLU A 228 6.60 -4.70 -34.55
N THR A 229 7.69 -5.46 -34.53
CA THR A 229 8.93 -5.08 -33.88
C THR A 229 10.12 -5.52 -34.72
N ASP A 230 10.91 -4.55 -35.14
CA ASP A 230 12.06 -4.82 -35.99
C ASP A 230 13.22 -5.45 -35.19
N GLY A 231 13.60 -6.66 -35.59
CA GLY A 231 14.80 -7.37 -35.13
C GLY A 231 14.78 -7.90 -33.70
N ILE A 232 13.62 -8.04 -33.04
CA ILE A 232 13.55 -8.63 -31.69
C ILE A 232 13.85 -10.13 -31.74
N THR A 233 14.78 -10.60 -30.92
CA THR A 233 15.19 -12.01 -30.85
C THR A 233 14.81 -12.67 -29.53
N SER A 234 14.64 -11.90 -28.46
CA SER A 234 14.33 -12.44 -27.15
C SER A 234 13.51 -11.47 -26.32
N ILE A 235 12.61 -11.98 -25.47
CA ILE A 235 11.82 -11.18 -24.53
C ILE A 235 11.85 -11.78 -23.14
N VAL A 236 11.76 -10.94 -22.11
CA VAL A 236 11.64 -11.37 -20.72
C VAL A 236 10.85 -10.37 -19.89
N SER A 237 10.13 -10.87 -18.89
CA SER A 237 9.59 -10.02 -17.84
C SER A 237 10.72 -9.55 -16.92
N PHE A 238 10.88 -8.25 -16.72
CA PHE A 238 11.87 -7.66 -15.80
C PHE A 238 11.16 -6.73 -14.81
N GLY A 239 11.09 -7.16 -13.55
CA GLY A 239 10.24 -6.51 -12.55
C GLY A 239 8.76 -6.45 -12.96
N SER A 240 8.33 -5.27 -13.40
CA SER A 240 6.94 -4.96 -13.81
C SER A 240 6.83 -4.50 -15.27
N GLN A 241 7.90 -4.68 -16.05
CA GLN A 241 7.99 -4.30 -17.45
C GLN A 241 8.40 -5.51 -18.30
N LEU A 242 8.17 -5.41 -19.60
CA LEU A 242 8.68 -6.34 -20.59
C LEU A 242 9.95 -5.76 -21.20
N ILE A 243 11.00 -6.55 -21.31
CA ILE A 243 12.26 -6.19 -21.97
C ILE A 243 12.42 -7.08 -23.20
N ALA A 244 13.01 -6.52 -24.26
CA ALA A 244 13.36 -7.24 -25.47
C ALA A 244 14.85 -7.05 -25.82
N ALA A 245 15.47 -8.09 -26.34
CA ALA A 245 16.75 -8.03 -27.04
C ALA A 245 16.53 -7.98 -28.54
N LYS A 246 17.40 -7.25 -29.25
CA LYS A 246 17.49 -7.25 -30.71
C LYS A 246 18.66 -8.07 -31.22
N SER A 247 18.66 -8.34 -32.53
CA SER A 247 19.70 -9.10 -33.22
C SER A 247 21.10 -8.49 -33.14
N ASP A 248 21.20 -7.19 -32.95
CA ASP A 248 22.46 -6.45 -32.74
C ASP A 248 22.96 -6.49 -31.29
N GLY A 249 22.27 -7.21 -30.40
CA GLY A 249 22.59 -7.29 -28.97
C GLY A 249 22.10 -6.10 -28.14
N SER A 250 21.40 -5.14 -28.75
CA SER A 250 20.79 -4.03 -28.01
C SER A 250 19.51 -4.49 -27.29
N ILE A 251 19.32 -4.02 -26.07
CA ILE A 251 18.24 -4.42 -25.17
C ILE A 251 17.38 -3.19 -24.90
N TYR A 252 16.07 -3.34 -25.06
CA TYR A 252 15.07 -2.30 -24.90
C TYR A 252 14.05 -2.67 -23.83
N ILE A 253 13.53 -1.67 -23.13
CA ILE A 253 12.41 -1.81 -22.20
C ILE A 253 11.15 -1.25 -22.84
N LEU A 254 10.04 -2.00 -22.73
CA LEU A 254 8.74 -1.57 -23.21
C LEU A 254 8.17 -0.54 -22.23
N ASP A 255 8.09 0.73 -22.67
CA ASP A 255 7.40 1.79 -21.96
C ASP A 255 5.94 1.85 -22.45
N GLN A 256 5.03 1.33 -21.63
CA GLN A 256 3.60 1.40 -21.91
C GLN A 256 3.04 2.74 -21.42
N LYS A 257 3.06 3.74 -22.29
CA LYS A 257 2.31 5.00 -22.08
C LYS A 257 0.90 4.86 -22.64
N TRP A 258 -0.05 5.57 -22.03
CA TRP A 258 -1.50 5.46 -22.24
C TRP A 258 -2.01 5.50 -23.70
N GLN A 259 -1.23 6.02 -24.65
CA GLN A 259 -1.58 6.08 -26.08
C GLN A 259 -0.54 5.50 -27.04
N LYS A 260 0.64 5.08 -26.53
CA LYS A 260 1.73 4.61 -27.37
C LYS A 260 2.67 3.71 -26.57
N SER A 261 2.86 2.49 -27.06
CA SER A 261 3.93 1.62 -26.58
C SER A 261 5.21 2.00 -27.33
N GLU A 262 6.26 2.36 -26.60
CA GLU A 262 7.56 2.69 -27.19
C GLU A 262 8.66 1.86 -26.54
N TRP A 263 9.57 1.34 -27.37
CA TRP A 263 10.76 0.64 -26.90
C TRP A 263 11.84 1.67 -26.58
N LYS A 264 12.21 1.77 -25.31
CA LYS A 264 13.33 2.62 -24.87
C LYS A 264 14.60 1.80 -24.76
N HIS A 265 15.68 2.28 -25.36
CA HIS A 265 16.98 1.62 -25.26
C HIS A 265 17.42 1.57 -23.79
N LEU A 266 17.76 0.37 -23.31
CA LEU A 266 18.20 0.13 -21.94
C LEU A 266 19.71 -0.06 -21.88
N CYS A 267 20.27 -0.97 -22.68
CA CYS A 267 21.70 -1.26 -22.72
C CYS A 267 22.08 -2.08 -23.95
N VAL A 268 23.36 -2.42 -24.09
CA VAL A 268 23.85 -3.41 -25.06
C VAL A 268 24.49 -4.58 -24.30
N ALA A 269 24.33 -5.80 -24.79
CA ALA A 269 25.03 -6.97 -24.26
C ALA A 269 26.55 -6.90 -24.53
N PRO A 270 27.39 -7.61 -23.75
CA PRO A 270 28.85 -7.50 -23.82
C PRO A 270 29.45 -8.06 -25.12
N SER A 271 28.72 -8.90 -25.86
CA SER A 271 29.12 -9.42 -27.17
C SER A 271 28.32 -8.77 -28.30
N THR A 272 28.93 -8.55 -29.47
CA THR A 272 28.20 -8.27 -30.72
C THR A 272 27.40 -9.48 -31.24
N SER A 273 27.47 -10.61 -30.55
CA SER A 273 26.72 -11.83 -30.86
C SER A 273 25.24 -11.68 -30.53
N LYS A 274 24.39 -12.31 -31.34
CA LYS A 274 22.93 -12.34 -31.18
C LYS A 274 22.55 -12.94 -29.81
N ILE A 275 21.64 -12.27 -29.10
CA ILE A 275 21.04 -12.78 -27.87
C ILE A 275 19.91 -13.74 -28.23
N VAL A 276 19.99 -14.99 -27.76
CA VAL A 276 19.00 -16.04 -28.03
C VAL A 276 17.97 -16.11 -26.90
N SER A 277 18.38 -15.92 -25.65
CA SER A 277 17.48 -16.07 -24.51
C SER A 277 17.79 -15.07 -23.39
N LEU A 278 16.74 -14.63 -22.69
CA LEU A 278 16.80 -13.70 -21.57
C LEU A 278 16.11 -14.31 -20.34
N ALA A 279 16.68 -14.07 -19.16
CA ALA A 279 16.06 -14.38 -17.88
C ALA A 279 16.22 -13.21 -16.91
N SER A 280 15.35 -13.14 -15.90
CA SER A 280 15.46 -12.11 -14.86
C SER A 280 15.14 -12.68 -13.48
N CYS A 281 15.75 -12.08 -12.46
CA CYS A 281 15.42 -12.35 -11.07
C CYS A 281 15.57 -11.08 -10.25
N ARG A 282 14.48 -10.64 -9.61
CA ARG A 282 14.43 -9.36 -8.91
C ARG A 282 14.75 -8.22 -9.90
N ASP A 283 15.84 -7.50 -9.68
CA ASP A 283 16.32 -6.45 -10.57
C ASP A 283 17.51 -6.94 -11.43
N ASP A 284 17.93 -8.19 -11.32
CA ASP A 284 19.06 -8.72 -12.08
C ASP A 284 18.63 -9.29 -13.44
N LEU A 285 19.47 -9.11 -14.46
CA LEU A 285 19.20 -9.58 -15.83
C LEU A 285 20.28 -10.58 -16.26
N TYR A 286 19.85 -11.60 -17.00
CA TYR A 286 20.69 -12.66 -17.53
C TYR A 286 20.43 -12.77 -19.03
N CYS A 287 21.46 -13.03 -19.82
CA CYS A 287 21.31 -13.30 -21.25
C CYS A 287 22.16 -14.51 -21.67
N CYS A 288 21.67 -15.26 -22.65
CA CYS A 288 22.41 -16.30 -23.33
C CYS A 288 22.61 -15.90 -24.79
N THR A 289 23.84 -15.99 -25.25
CA THR A 289 24.26 -15.68 -26.63
C THR A 289 24.18 -16.92 -27.52
N GLU A 290 24.23 -16.71 -28.83
CA GLU A 290 24.26 -17.80 -29.82
C GLU A 290 25.49 -18.72 -29.67
N SER A 291 26.59 -18.22 -29.10
CA SER A 291 27.76 -19.04 -28.76
C SER A 291 27.61 -19.87 -27.48
N GLY A 292 26.45 -19.86 -26.82
CA GLY A 292 26.22 -20.58 -25.56
C GLY A 292 26.83 -19.91 -24.32
N THR A 293 27.32 -18.67 -24.44
CA THR A 293 27.86 -17.90 -23.31
C THR A 293 26.73 -17.25 -22.54
N ILE A 294 26.71 -17.43 -21.22
CA ILE A 294 25.72 -16.82 -20.31
C ILE A 294 26.37 -15.66 -19.56
N TYR A 295 25.74 -14.49 -19.66
CA TYR A 295 26.12 -13.30 -18.92
C TYR A 295 25.04 -12.91 -17.93
N TRP A 296 25.45 -12.21 -16.88
CA TRP A 296 24.58 -11.61 -15.88
C TRP A 296 25.01 -10.18 -15.59
N ARG A 297 24.03 -9.37 -15.19
CA ARG A 297 24.24 -8.04 -14.65
C ARG A 297 23.35 -7.78 -13.45
N LYS A 298 23.84 -6.93 -12.55
CA LYS A 298 23.09 -6.45 -11.41
C LYS A 298 22.13 -5.33 -11.78
N GLY A 299 20.95 -5.32 -11.17
CA GLY A 299 19.90 -4.34 -11.47
C GLY A 299 20.16 -2.88 -11.14
N SER A 300 21.03 -2.60 -10.17
CA SER A 300 21.35 -1.24 -9.73
C SER A 300 22.11 -0.41 -10.76
N ASP A 301 22.66 -1.05 -11.80
CA ASP A 301 23.70 -0.47 -12.66
C ASP A 301 23.17 -0.19 -14.08
N ALA A 302 21.86 0.11 -14.21
CA ALA A 302 21.15 0.23 -15.49
C ALA A 302 21.73 1.24 -16.51
N HIS A 303 22.64 2.13 -16.08
CA HIS A 303 23.31 3.12 -16.92
C HIS A 303 24.80 2.85 -17.20
N ASP A 304 25.39 1.78 -16.64
CA ASP A 304 26.80 1.42 -16.91
C ASP A 304 26.90 0.24 -17.90
N PRO A 305 27.38 0.48 -19.13
CA PRO A 305 27.61 -0.59 -20.12
C PRO A 305 28.72 -1.58 -19.73
N LYS A 306 29.50 -1.34 -18.65
CA LYS A 306 30.57 -2.23 -18.16
C LYS A 306 30.12 -3.25 -17.10
N SER A 307 28.82 -3.41 -16.87
CA SER A 307 28.25 -4.17 -15.73
C SER A 307 27.97 -5.66 -16.00
N TRP A 308 28.28 -6.19 -17.18
CA TRP A 308 28.03 -7.59 -17.50
C TRP A 308 29.20 -8.50 -17.13
N GLU A 309 28.91 -9.55 -16.37
CA GLU A 309 29.87 -10.58 -15.98
C GLU A 309 29.51 -11.93 -16.63
N GLN A 310 30.52 -12.65 -17.09
CA GLN A 310 30.33 -13.99 -17.65
C GLN A 310 30.13 -15.00 -16.50
N LEU A 311 28.99 -15.68 -16.50
CA LEU A 311 28.66 -16.71 -15.50
C LEU A 311 29.10 -18.10 -15.94
N ALA A 312 28.85 -18.45 -17.21
CA ALA A 312 29.10 -19.79 -17.71
C ALA A 312 29.26 -19.83 -19.24
N GLN A 313 29.82 -20.93 -19.71
CA GLN A 313 29.93 -21.28 -21.12
C GLN A 313 29.32 -22.67 -21.31
N LEU A 314 28.24 -22.75 -22.09
CA LEU A 314 27.62 -24.01 -22.49
C LEU A 314 28.20 -24.48 -23.82
N SER A 315 27.93 -25.74 -24.18
CA SER A 315 28.40 -26.34 -25.44
C SER A 315 27.69 -25.78 -26.69
N ASP A 316 26.50 -25.21 -26.51
CA ASP A 316 25.65 -24.65 -27.56
C ASP A 316 24.73 -23.57 -26.93
N SER A 317 24.00 -22.84 -27.77
CA SER A 317 22.96 -21.90 -27.35
C SER A 317 21.90 -22.59 -26.48
N ALA A 318 21.36 -21.83 -25.53
CA ALA A 318 20.40 -22.35 -24.56
C ALA A 318 19.24 -21.38 -24.32
N LEU A 319 18.06 -21.95 -24.10
CA LEU A 319 16.94 -21.23 -23.50
C LEU A 319 17.16 -21.16 -22.00
N ILE A 320 17.06 -19.97 -21.41
CA ILE A 320 17.30 -19.76 -19.99
C ILE A 320 16.08 -19.19 -19.27
N THR A 321 15.89 -19.58 -18.01
CA THR A 321 14.89 -18.99 -17.12
C THR A 321 15.33 -19.08 -15.67
N ILE A 322 14.65 -18.38 -14.76
CA ILE A 322 14.92 -18.50 -13.32
C ILE A 322 13.73 -19.10 -12.61
N SER A 323 13.93 -20.19 -11.88
CA SER A 323 12.89 -20.84 -11.08
C SER A 323 13.44 -21.29 -9.74
N ASN A 324 12.70 -20.99 -8.66
CA ASN A 324 13.04 -21.36 -7.28
C ASN A 324 14.47 -20.98 -6.83
N GLY A 325 14.98 -19.84 -7.31
CA GLY A 325 16.33 -19.36 -6.98
C GLY A 325 17.45 -20.00 -7.81
N PHE A 326 17.10 -20.83 -8.79
CA PHE A 326 18.04 -21.44 -9.73
C PHE A 326 17.89 -20.84 -11.12
N LEU A 327 19.02 -20.57 -11.77
CA LEU A 327 19.12 -20.34 -13.21
C LEU A 327 19.06 -21.70 -13.91
N ILE A 328 18.07 -21.87 -14.77
CA ILE A 328 17.80 -23.11 -15.49
C ILE A 328 18.10 -22.86 -16.96
N ALA A 329 18.86 -23.75 -17.57
CA ALA A 329 19.23 -23.70 -18.99
C ALA A 329 18.79 -24.99 -19.70
N CYS A 330 18.17 -24.84 -20.86
CA CYS A 330 17.78 -25.93 -21.75
C CYS A 330 18.54 -25.78 -23.07
N VAL A 331 19.41 -26.75 -23.37
CA VAL A 331 20.12 -26.85 -24.65
C VAL A 331 19.35 -27.83 -25.52
N CYS A 332 18.78 -27.34 -26.62
CA CYS A 332 18.04 -28.13 -27.60
C CYS A 332 18.78 -28.10 -28.94
N PRO A 333 19.59 -29.11 -29.26
CA PRO A 333 20.24 -29.21 -30.57
C PRO A 333 19.18 -29.37 -31.66
N HIS A 334 19.29 -28.63 -32.77
CA HIS A 334 18.31 -28.66 -33.87
C HIS A 334 18.09 -30.07 -34.49
N ASP A 335 19.02 -31.01 -34.27
CA ASP A 335 19.02 -32.35 -34.88
C ASP A 335 18.62 -33.51 -33.93
N LEU A 336 18.32 -33.24 -32.65
CA LEU A 336 18.06 -34.28 -31.64
C LEU A 336 16.78 -34.02 -30.85
N ASN A 337 15.88 -35.02 -30.79
CA ASN A 337 14.68 -35.03 -29.94
C ASN A 337 14.99 -35.12 -28.42
N GLU A 338 16.20 -34.74 -27.99
CA GLU A 338 16.64 -34.87 -26.60
C GLU A 338 17.28 -33.56 -26.12
N CYS A 339 16.54 -32.82 -25.30
CA CYS A 339 17.01 -31.60 -24.66
C CYS A 339 17.91 -31.92 -23.47
N LYS A 340 19.06 -31.24 -23.37
CA LYS A 340 19.91 -31.30 -22.18
C LYS A 340 19.58 -30.15 -21.24
N TRP A 341 19.31 -30.49 -20.00
CA TRP A 341 18.85 -29.55 -18.99
C TRP A 341 19.91 -29.37 -17.90
N TYR A 342 20.13 -28.11 -17.54
CA TYR A 342 21.10 -27.72 -16.54
C TYR A 342 20.50 -26.73 -15.55
N ARG A 343 21.01 -26.72 -14.32
CA ARG A 343 20.67 -25.74 -13.31
C ARG A 343 21.89 -25.26 -12.54
N ALA A 344 21.87 -24.00 -12.15
CA ALA A 344 22.87 -23.34 -11.34
C ALA A 344 22.18 -22.44 -10.30
N GLU A 345 22.83 -22.11 -9.19
CA GLU A 345 22.32 -21.07 -8.29
C GLU A 345 22.29 -19.73 -9.02
N ALA A 346 21.18 -19.00 -8.94
CA ALA A 346 21.05 -17.72 -9.62
C ALA A 346 21.89 -16.60 -8.95
N ASN A 347 22.25 -16.75 -7.68
CA ASN A 347 23.02 -15.74 -6.92
C ASN A 347 24.27 -16.39 -6.29
N PRO A 348 25.32 -16.71 -7.08
CA PRO A 348 26.57 -17.19 -6.51
C PRO A 348 27.18 -16.07 -5.64
N SER A 349 27.73 -16.43 -4.49
CA SER A 349 28.54 -15.50 -3.69
C SER A 349 29.68 -14.96 -4.58
N GLN A 350 30.03 -13.67 -4.45
CA GLN A 350 30.89 -12.83 -5.33
C GLN A 350 32.31 -13.33 -5.72
N SER A 351 32.58 -14.63 -5.81
CA SER A 351 33.89 -15.17 -6.16
C SER A 351 33.89 -16.59 -6.76
N ALA A 352 32.75 -17.17 -7.13
CA ALA A 352 32.69 -18.50 -7.75
C ALA A 352 31.84 -18.49 -9.02
N GLN A 353 32.40 -18.98 -10.14
CA GLN A 353 31.62 -19.34 -11.32
C GLN A 353 30.58 -20.39 -10.90
N SER A 354 29.30 -20.19 -11.24
CA SER A 354 28.27 -21.17 -10.92
C SER A 354 28.51 -22.44 -11.74
N GLU A 355 28.85 -23.54 -11.08
CA GLU A 355 28.90 -24.85 -11.73
C GLU A 355 27.47 -25.30 -12.09
N PHE A 356 27.17 -25.35 -13.38
CA PHE A 356 25.92 -25.91 -13.88
C PHE A 356 25.90 -27.42 -13.65
N GLN A 357 24.87 -27.88 -12.92
CA GLN A 357 24.61 -29.30 -12.69
C GLN A 357 23.54 -29.80 -13.65
N SER A 358 23.62 -31.08 -14.04
CA SER A 358 22.55 -31.73 -14.79
C SER A 358 21.23 -31.67 -14.02
N TYR A 359 20.14 -31.41 -14.74
CA TYR A 359 18.79 -31.30 -14.19
C TYR A 359 17.85 -32.23 -14.96
N ASP A 360 17.31 -33.26 -14.31
CA ASP A 360 16.45 -34.24 -14.98
C ASP A 360 15.03 -33.68 -15.17
N VAL A 361 14.70 -33.22 -16.38
CA VAL A 361 13.38 -32.69 -16.75
C VAL A 361 12.74 -33.63 -17.76
N LYS A 362 11.59 -34.21 -17.41
CA LYS A 362 10.92 -35.24 -18.21
C LYS A 362 10.04 -34.64 -19.30
N VAL A 363 10.67 -34.05 -20.32
CA VAL A 363 10.01 -33.54 -21.53
C VAL A 363 10.61 -34.23 -22.75
N THR A 364 9.76 -34.80 -23.59
CA THR A 364 10.14 -35.60 -24.76
C THR A 364 10.02 -34.84 -26.08
N ASP A 365 9.38 -33.67 -26.07
CA ASP A 365 9.11 -32.86 -27.25
C ASP A 365 10.16 -31.74 -27.39
N VAL A 366 10.29 -31.22 -28.61
CA VAL A 366 11.17 -30.07 -28.90
C VAL A 366 10.72 -28.86 -28.10
N VAL A 367 11.66 -28.25 -27.37
CA VAL A 367 11.40 -27.07 -26.55
C VAL A 367 11.59 -25.81 -27.39
N LEU A 368 10.50 -25.10 -27.64
CA LEU A 368 10.47 -23.85 -28.42
C LEU A 368 10.56 -22.61 -27.53
N GLY A 369 10.19 -22.74 -26.26
CA GLY A 369 10.17 -21.62 -25.32
C GLY A 369 10.23 -22.07 -23.87
N LEU A 370 10.87 -21.26 -23.03
CA LEU A 370 11.09 -21.58 -21.62
C LEU A 370 10.84 -20.36 -20.74
N THR A 371 9.97 -20.49 -19.76
CA THR A 371 9.72 -19.47 -18.74
C THR A 371 9.35 -20.11 -17.40
N SER A 372 9.07 -19.31 -16.36
CA SER A 372 8.69 -19.82 -15.04
C SER A 372 7.62 -18.97 -14.38
N HIS A 373 6.74 -19.62 -13.60
CA HIS A 373 5.69 -18.95 -12.85
C HIS A 373 5.23 -19.78 -11.64
N ASP A 374 4.97 -19.13 -10.50
CA ASP A 374 4.48 -19.76 -9.26
C ASP A 374 5.23 -21.06 -8.90
N ALA A 375 6.57 -21.02 -8.94
CA ALA A 375 7.49 -22.14 -8.66
C ALA A 375 7.50 -23.29 -9.68
N ASN A 376 6.71 -23.19 -10.76
CA ASN A 376 6.71 -24.12 -11.88
C ASN A 376 7.52 -23.58 -13.06
N LEU A 377 8.19 -24.47 -13.77
CA LEU A 377 8.66 -24.23 -15.12
C LEU A 377 7.49 -24.32 -16.09
N ILE A 378 7.50 -23.47 -17.10
CA ILE A 378 6.52 -23.46 -18.18
C ILE A 378 7.28 -23.60 -19.48
N ILE A 379 6.95 -24.64 -20.23
CA ILE A 379 7.65 -25.08 -21.42
C ILE A 379 6.68 -25.03 -22.58
N LEU A 380 7.05 -24.30 -23.62
CA LEU A 380 6.32 -24.27 -24.87
C LEU A 380 6.94 -25.28 -25.85
N THR A 381 6.11 -26.15 -26.39
CA THR A 381 6.46 -27.15 -27.41
C THR A 381 5.65 -26.88 -28.68
N GLU A 382 5.83 -27.68 -29.72
CA GLU A 382 5.09 -27.50 -30.99
C GLU A 382 3.57 -27.55 -30.81
N ASN A 383 3.09 -28.47 -29.98
CA ASN A 383 1.65 -28.75 -29.85
C ASN A 383 1.11 -28.47 -28.44
N SER A 384 1.99 -28.22 -27.46
CA SER A 384 1.56 -28.12 -26.07
C SER A 384 2.33 -27.12 -25.23
N LEU A 385 1.63 -26.61 -24.21
CA LEU A 385 2.17 -25.85 -23.11
C LEU A 385 2.22 -26.74 -21.86
N MET A 386 3.42 -27.06 -21.40
CA MET A 386 3.66 -27.97 -20.28
C MET A 386 4.07 -27.19 -19.04
N TYR A 387 3.50 -27.56 -17.89
CA TYR A 387 3.89 -27.06 -16.58
C TYR A 387 4.66 -28.16 -15.86
N VAL A 388 5.86 -27.82 -15.40
CA VAL A 388 6.79 -28.77 -14.78
C VAL A 388 7.13 -28.29 -13.38
N ASN A 389 6.95 -29.17 -12.40
CA ASN A 389 7.34 -28.91 -11.02
C ASN A 389 8.87 -28.84 -10.90
N PHE A 390 9.36 -28.27 -9.80
CA PHE A 390 10.80 -28.20 -9.56
C PHE A 390 11.51 -29.57 -9.49
N ASP A 391 10.78 -30.66 -9.21
CA ASP A 391 11.31 -32.02 -9.25
C ASP A 391 11.45 -32.61 -10.67
N GLY A 392 11.21 -31.81 -11.71
CA GLY A 392 11.37 -32.19 -13.12
C GLY A 392 10.18 -32.96 -13.69
N LYS A 393 9.11 -33.15 -12.92
CA LYS A 393 7.90 -33.86 -13.37
C LYS A 393 6.86 -32.90 -13.94
N VAL A 394 6.31 -33.27 -15.09
CA VAL A 394 5.16 -32.60 -15.69
C VAL A 394 3.95 -32.74 -14.77
N CYS A 395 3.36 -31.62 -14.38
CA CYS A 395 2.15 -31.59 -13.56
C CYS A 395 0.89 -31.31 -14.38
N ASN A 396 0.98 -30.45 -15.40
CA ASN A 396 -0.12 -30.13 -16.31
C ASN A 396 0.39 -29.98 -17.74
N THR A 397 -0.44 -30.34 -18.72
CA THR A 397 -0.20 -30.12 -20.15
C THR A 397 -1.47 -29.57 -20.78
N PHE A 398 -1.33 -28.61 -21.69
CA PHE A 398 -2.44 -28.00 -22.42
C PHE A 398 -2.10 -27.90 -23.89
N ASP A 399 -3.05 -28.19 -24.76
CA ASP A 399 -2.84 -28.08 -26.21
C ASP A 399 -2.73 -26.61 -26.63
N THR A 400 -1.88 -26.34 -27.62
CA THR A 400 -1.68 -25.00 -28.18
C THR A 400 -1.82 -25.02 -29.70
N ASP A 401 -2.70 -24.19 -30.24
CA ASP A 401 -2.85 -24.00 -31.69
C ASP A 401 -1.95 -22.85 -32.16
N ILE A 402 -0.63 -22.98 -32.08
CA ILE A 402 0.30 -22.00 -32.67
C ILE A 402 0.63 -22.45 -34.09
N PRO A 403 0.15 -21.74 -35.13
CA PRO A 403 0.50 -22.08 -36.51
C PRO A 403 2.02 -21.96 -36.70
N ASN A 404 2.68 -22.93 -37.34
CA ASN A 404 4.13 -22.93 -37.58
C ASN A 404 4.97 -22.64 -36.31
N ALA A 405 4.70 -23.34 -35.21
CA ALA A 405 5.37 -23.13 -33.92
C ALA A 405 6.92 -23.17 -34.00
N LEU A 406 7.49 -23.90 -34.97
CA LEU A 406 8.94 -23.95 -35.21
C LEU A 406 9.60 -22.60 -35.55
N SER A 407 8.81 -21.55 -35.85
CA SER A 407 9.29 -20.18 -36.13
C SER A 407 9.28 -19.24 -34.90
N ILE A 408 9.01 -19.77 -33.71
CA ILE A 408 9.01 -18.97 -32.47
C ILE A 408 10.45 -18.62 -32.10
N GLU A 409 10.72 -17.34 -31.96
CA GLU A 409 12.03 -16.79 -31.59
C GLU A 409 12.18 -16.64 -30.07
N SER A 410 11.06 -16.39 -29.36
CA SER A 410 11.10 -16.19 -27.91
C SER A 410 9.75 -16.42 -27.26
N PHE A 411 9.76 -16.78 -25.97
CA PHE A 411 8.57 -17.00 -25.15
C PHE A 411 8.79 -16.46 -23.73
N ALA A 412 7.85 -15.69 -23.22
CA ALA A 412 7.92 -15.14 -21.87
C ALA A 412 6.55 -15.13 -21.19
N ILE A 413 6.58 -15.11 -19.86
CA ILE A 413 5.41 -14.83 -19.05
C ILE A 413 5.64 -13.52 -18.30
N HIS A 414 4.68 -12.61 -18.38
CA HIS A 414 4.74 -11.37 -17.61
C HIS A 414 3.62 -11.35 -16.58
N LYS A 415 4.01 -11.18 -15.31
CA LYS A 415 3.07 -10.96 -14.20
C LYS A 415 2.40 -9.61 -14.39
N GLY A 416 1.30 -9.62 -15.14
CA GLY A 416 0.49 -8.44 -15.37
C GLY A 416 0.07 -7.83 -14.03
N LEU A 417 0.16 -6.51 -13.96
CA LEU A 417 -0.59 -5.76 -12.96
C LEU A 417 -2.07 -6.15 -13.08
N CYS A 418 -2.83 -6.11 -11.98
CA CYS A 418 -4.26 -6.41 -12.00
C CYS A 418 -5.08 -5.57 -12.99
N CYS A 419 -4.51 -4.45 -13.42
CA CYS A 419 -5.00 -3.55 -14.45
C CYS A 419 -3.83 -2.72 -15.00
N PRO A 420 -3.99 -2.08 -16.18
CA PRO A 420 -3.02 -1.10 -16.68
C PRO A 420 -2.74 0.00 -15.64
N PHE A 421 -1.45 0.30 -15.45
CA PHE A 421 -0.98 1.34 -14.54
C PHE A 421 -0.26 2.43 -15.33
N GLU A 422 -0.78 3.65 -15.27
CA GLU A 422 -0.08 4.83 -15.77
C GLU A 422 1.07 5.19 -14.85
N SER A 423 2.22 5.51 -15.44
CA SER A 423 3.37 6.01 -14.70
C SER A 423 2.99 7.20 -13.82
N ILE A 424 3.59 7.27 -12.64
CA ILE A 424 3.41 8.40 -11.71
C ILE A 424 3.61 9.75 -12.42
N GLN A 425 2.67 10.68 -12.18
CA GLN A 425 2.78 12.05 -12.64
C GLN A 425 3.53 12.90 -11.61
N ALA A 426 4.51 13.66 -12.08
CA ALA A 426 5.31 14.54 -11.27
C ALA A 426 4.48 15.69 -10.67
N SER A 427 4.88 16.16 -9.48
CA SER A 427 4.35 17.42 -8.93
C SER A 427 4.84 18.58 -9.79
N PRO A 428 3.99 19.58 -10.12
CA PRO A 428 4.44 20.80 -10.79
C PRO A 428 5.41 21.62 -9.93
N GLU A 429 5.28 21.50 -8.61
CA GLU A 429 6.08 22.25 -7.63
C GLU A 429 6.60 21.28 -6.57
N THR A 430 7.92 21.27 -6.37
CA THR A 430 8.60 20.36 -5.44
C THR A 430 9.04 21.04 -4.14
N GLU A 431 9.13 22.37 -4.14
CA GLU A 431 9.58 23.17 -3.00
C GLU A 431 8.47 24.13 -2.56
N GLY A 432 8.34 24.37 -1.25
CA GLY A 432 7.38 25.32 -0.71
C GLY A 432 5.90 25.00 -0.99
N TYR A 433 5.60 23.85 -1.60
CA TYR A 433 4.27 23.49 -2.12
C TYR A 433 3.18 23.33 -1.05
N ARG A 434 3.56 23.15 0.23
CA ARG A 434 2.58 22.93 1.30
C ARG A 434 1.77 24.19 1.59
N ASN A 435 0.47 24.12 1.37
CA ASN A 435 -0.51 25.14 1.76
C ASN A 435 -1.03 24.98 3.20
N LYS A 436 -0.68 23.88 3.89
CA LYS A 436 -0.97 23.65 5.33
C LYS A 436 0.21 22.98 6.04
N CYS A 437 0.62 23.57 7.17
CA CYS A 437 1.58 22.99 8.11
C CYS A 437 1.08 23.09 9.55
N GLU A 438 1.36 22.05 10.33
CA GLU A 438 1.10 21.97 11.76
C GLU A 438 2.46 21.94 12.47
N PHE A 439 2.71 22.95 13.28
CA PHE A 439 3.95 23.16 14.03
C PHE A 439 3.69 22.96 15.53
N THR A 440 4.70 22.48 16.23
CA THR A 440 4.75 22.41 17.68
C THR A 440 5.40 23.67 18.23
N ILE A 441 4.84 24.22 19.30
CA ILE A 441 5.47 25.25 20.12
C ILE A 441 6.08 24.53 21.32
N GLY A 442 7.41 24.53 21.44
CA GLY A 442 8.15 23.74 22.41
C GLY A 442 9.51 24.35 22.71
N CYS A 443 10.45 23.52 23.15
CA CYS A 443 11.85 23.92 23.34
C CYS A 443 12.77 23.17 22.36
N ASP A 444 13.88 23.80 21.97
CA ASP A 444 14.96 23.15 21.24
C ASP A 444 15.88 22.32 22.17
N GLU A 445 16.97 21.79 21.63
CA GLU A 445 17.93 20.95 22.38
C GLU A 445 18.63 21.70 23.52
N GLU A 446 18.74 23.02 23.40
CA GLU A 446 19.35 23.90 24.39
C GLU A 446 18.34 24.38 25.45
N GLY A 447 17.05 24.03 25.28
CA GLY A 447 15.98 24.43 26.18
C GLY A 447 15.35 25.79 25.84
N HIS A 448 15.74 26.41 24.73
CA HIS A 448 15.20 27.70 24.30
C HIS A 448 13.84 27.55 23.59
N PRO A 449 12.92 28.53 23.71
CA PRO A 449 11.65 28.53 22.99
C PRO A 449 11.83 28.36 21.47
N CYS A 450 11.13 27.39 20.90
CA CYS A 450 11.23 27.02 19.49
C CYS A 450 9.85 26.70 18.89
N VAL A 451 9.64 27.11 17.65
CA VAL A 451 8.43 26.83 16.87
C VAL A 451 8.82 26.10 15.60
N GLY A 452 8.32 24.88 15.41
CA GLY A 452 8.70 24.06 14.27
C GLY A 452 8.20 22.63 14.35
N PHE A 453 9.01 21.66 13.93
CA PHE A 453 8.65 20.25 13.93
C PHE A 453 9.34 19.51 15.07
N ARG A 454 8.63 18.56 15.68
CA ARG A 454 9.21 17.70 16.69
C ARG A 454 10.11 16.63 16.04
N LEU A 455 11.32 16.46 16.56
CA LEU A 455 12.34 15.56 15.98
C LEU A 455 12.11 14.07 16.25
N GLY A 456 11.24 13.71 17.20
CA GLY A 456 10.94 12.31 17.54
C GLY A 456 9.45 12.04 17.80
N LEU A 457 9.10 10.79 18.09
CA LEU A 457 7.78 10.44 18.61
C LEU A 457 7.76 10.61 20.13
N PHE A 458 6.62 11.01 20.73
CA PHE A 458 6.46 11.04 22.20
C PHE A 458 6.83 9.71 22.87
N LYS A 459 6.55 8.60 22.19
CA LYS A 459 6.91 7.23 22.63
C LYS A 459 8.42 7.01 22.77
N ASN A 460 9.23 7.80 22.08
CA ASN A 460 10.69 7.74 22.12
C ASN A 460 11.30 8.72 23.14
N GLY A 461 10.48 9.48 23.88
CA GLY A 461 10.92 10.42 24.91
C GLY A 461 11.51 11.73 24.40
N SER A 462 11.44 12.01 23.09
CA SER A 462 11.90 13.29 22.53
C SER A 462 10.75 14.29 22.45
N VAL A 463 10.90 15.40 23.17
CA VAL A 463 10.01 16.58 23.12
C VAL A 463 10.64 17.76 22.38
N THR A 464 11.85 17.57 21.86
CA THR A 464 12.64 18.59 21.16
C THR A 464 11.97 19.05 19.88
N VAL A 465 11.91 20.37 19.69
CA VAL A 465 11.40 21.03 18.49
C VAL A 465 12.56 21.64 17.71
N SER A 466 12.62 21.36 16.40
CA SER A 466 13.55 22.00 15.47
C SER A 466 12.83 22.95 14.53
N LYS A 467 13.51 24.04 14.17
CA LYS A 467 13.00 25.11 13.31
C LYS A 467 12.77 24.59 11.88
N PRO A 468 11.75 25.08 11.16
CA PRO A 468 11.43 24.61 9.81
C PRO A 468 12.33 25.20 8.71
N GLY A 469 13.46 25.83 9.05
CA GLY A 469 14.30 26.59 8.11
C GLY A 469 14.74 25.76 6.91
N ASN A 470 15.24 24.55 7.17
CA ASN A 470 15.74 23.62 6.15
C ASN A 470 14.65 22.72 5.56
N CYS A 471 13.39 22.84 5.98
CA CYS A 471 12.30 22.05 5.42
C CYS A 471 11.94 22.60 4.03
N ILE A 472 12.31 21.86 2.98
CA ILE A 472 12.15 22.27 1.58
C ILE A 472 10.68 22.38 1.16
N ASN A 473 9.80 21.57 1.74
CA ASN A 473 8.38 21.54 1.40
C ASN A 473 7.54 22.64 2.10
N VAL A 474 8.10 23.39 3.05
CA VAL A 474 7.41 24.46 3.78
C VAL A 474 7.63 25.79 3.07
N SER A 475 6.56 26.54 2.82
CA SER A 475 6.65 27.83 2.13
C SER A 475 7.40 28.90 2.94
N PRO A 476 8.06 29.87 2.29
CA PRO A 476 8.75 30.97 2.99
C PRO A 476 7.87 31.77 3.95
N ILE A 477 6.60 31.99 3.60
CA ILE A 477 5.66 32.71 4.46
C ILE A 477 5.34 31.92 5.74
N MET A 478 5.16 30.60 5.66
CA MET A 478 4.96 29.76 6.85
C MET A 478 6.19 29.77 7.74
N LYS A 479 7.40 29.72 7.17
CA LYS A 479 8.66 29.85 7.94
C LYS A 479 8.73 31.21 8.65
N ARG A 480 8.26 32.28 8.00
CA ARG A 480 8.16 33.62 8.59
C ARG A 480 7.14 33.67 9.73
N VAL A 481 5.98 33.02 9.58
CA VAL A 481 4.98 32.89 10.66
C VAL A 481 5.61 32.19 11.87
N CYS A 482 6.32 31.08 11.68
CA CYS A 482 7.03 30.40 12.78
C CYS A 482 8.01 31.32 13.50
N LYS A 483 8.78 32.14 12.76
CA LYS A 483 9.69 33.11 13.35
C LYS A 483 8.96 34.16 14.19
N VAL A 484 7.91 34.78 13.64
CA VAL A 484 7.10 35.79 14.36
C VAL A 484 6.49 35.18 15.63
N VAL A 485 5.95 33.96 15.53
CA VAL A 485 5.36 33.27 16.69
C VAL A 485 6.43 32.89 17.72
N GLN A 486 7.63 32.49 17.30
CA GLN A 486 8.73 32.22 18.22
C GLN A 486 9.13 33.48 18.98
N ASP A 487 9.32 34.61 18.28
CA ASP A 487 9.64 35.90 18.89
C ASP A 487 8.52 36.35 19.86
N MET A 488 7.25 36.08 19.50
CA MET A 488 6.09 36.32 20.37
C MET A 488 6.12 35.46 21.64
N VAL A 489 6.44 34.17 21.53
CA VAL A 489 6.54 33.25 22.69
C VAL A 489 7.70 33.63 23.61
N ILE A 490 8.82 34.11 23.07
CA ILE A 490 9.96 34.60 23.86
C ILE A 490 9.59 35.84 24.68
N LEU A 491 8.79 36.75 24.10
CA LEU A 491 8.34 37.98 24.76
C LEU A 491 7.12 37.79 25.67
N SER A 492 6.48 36.62 25.60
CA SER A 492 5.25 36.31 26.32
C SER A 492 5.54 35.99 27.78
N GLU A 493 4.71 36.50 28.70
CA GLU A 493 4.70 36.06 30.11
C GLU A 493 4.09 34.66 30.30
N PHE A 494 3.35 34.18 29.30
CA PHE A 494 2.72 32.86 29.33
C PHE A 494 3.71 31.75 28.95
N PRO A 495 3.85 30.70 29.78
CA PRO A 495 4.81 29.62 29.56
C PRO A 495 4.44 28.70 28.39
N ILE A 496 5.44 28.08 27.78
CA ILE A 496 5.26 27.01 26.79
C ILE A 496 4.70 25.76 27.48
N PHE A 497 3.81 25.05 26.81
CA PHE A 497 3.23 23.82 27.34
C PHE A 497 4.28 22.71 27.43
N ASN A 498 4.54 22.24 28.64
CA ASN A 498 5.38 21.10 28.92
C ASN A 498 4.53 19.82 28.90
N VAL A 499 4.84 18.90 27.99
CA VAL A 499 4.05 17.67 27.80
C VAL A 499 4.22 16.67 28.96
N GLU A 500 5.32 16.76 29.71
CA GLU A 500 5.60 15.90 30.87
C GLU A 500 4.85 16.37 32.12
N SER A 501 4.99 17.65 32.49
CA SER A 501 4.30 18.23 33.66
C SER A 501 2.82 18.51 33.40
N ARG A 502 2.43 18.70 32.12
CA ARG A 502 1.10 19.13 31.66
C ARG A 502 0.74 20.54 32.11
N GLU A 503 1.73 21.40 32.21
CA GLU A 503 1.56 22.79 32.57
C GLU A 503 2.07 23.68 31.44
N GLY A 504 1.50 24.88 31.33
CA GLY A 504 1.83 25.87 30.32
C GLY A 504 0.69 26.13 29.36
N VAL A 505 0.89 27.06 28.44
CA VAL A 505 -0.19 27.63 27.61
C VAL A 505 0.02 27.32 26.13
N TRP A 506 1.20 27.61 25.58
CA TRP A 506 1.45 27.46 24.13
C TRP A 506 1.68 26.01 23.73
N LYS A 507 0.84 25.43 22.84
CA LYS A 507 0.96 24.01 22.42
C LYS A 507 1.31 23.84 20.95
N GLN A 508 0.41 24.26 20.06
CA GLN A 508 0.54 24.01 18.62
C GLN A 508 0.12 25.25 17.82
N LEU A 509 0.69 25.32 16.62
CA LEU A 509 0.46 26.37 15.65
C LEU A 509 0.11 25.71 14.32
N THR A 510 -1.09 25.93 13.80
CA THR A 510 -1.43 25.54 12.42
C THR A 510 -1.42 26.77 11.53
N VAL A 511 -0.76 26.66 10.38
CA VAL A 511 -0.71 27.73 9.38
C VAL A 511 -1.25 27.19 8.08
N ARG A 512 -2.22 27.91 7.49
CA ARG A 512 -2.70 27.69 6.13
C ARG A 512 -2.43 28.92 5.28
N HIS A 513 -1.95 28.70 4.06
CA HIS A 513 -1.63 29.78 3.14
C HIS A 513 -1.98 29.35 1.71
N SER A 514 -2.83 30.12 1.03
CA SER A 514 -3.05 29.97 -0.41
C SER A 514 -2.03 30.82 -1.15
N ALA A 515 -1.15 30.19 -1.93
CA ALA A 515 -0.21 30.92 -2.78
C ALA A 515 -0.91 31.68 -3.93
N ARG A 516 -2.13 31.26 -4.32
CA ARG A 516 -2.87 31.86 -5.44
C ARG A 516 -3.63 33.10 -5.02
N THR A 517 -4.21 33.12 -3.82
CA THR A 517 -4.98 34.26 -3.30
C THR A 517 -4.20 35.09 -2.28
N GLN A 518 -3.02 34.63 -1.87
CA GLN A 518 -2.18 35.21 -0.81
C GLN A 518 -2.85 35.26 0.57
N GLN A 519 -3.98 34.56 0.75
CA GLN A 519 -4.70 34.54 2.02
C GLN A 519 -4.01 33.64 3.03
N LEU A 520 -3.90 34.13 4.27
CA LEU A 520 -3.16 33.52 5.36
C LEU A 520 -4.06 33.33 6.58
N MET A 521 -4.15 32.08 7.05
CA MET A 521 -4.86 31.70 8.26
C MET A 521 -3.88 31.13 9.29
N VAL A 522 -3.93 31.66 10.50
CA VAL A 522 -3.10 31.23 11.64
C VAL A 522 -4.01 30.76 12.75
N ILE A 523 -3.78 29.55 13.25
CA ILE A 523 -4.59 28.90 14.27
C ILE A 523 -3.70 28.51 15.44
N PHE A 524 -4.01 29.03 16.62
CA PHE A 524 -3.32 28.67 17.87
C PHE A 524 -4.11 27.62 18.63
N GLN A 525 -3.41 26.61 19.10
CA GLN A 525 -3.93 25.69 20.09
C GLN A 525 -3.24 25.95 21.42
N LEU A 526 -4.03 26.24 22.45
CA LEU A 526 -3.56 26.71 23.75
C LEU A 526 -4.19 25.90 24.88
N ASP A 527 -3.48 25.71 25.98
CA ASP A 527 -4.09 25.31 27.25
C ASP A 527 -4.45 26.55 28.06
N LEU A 528 -5.75 26.78 28.28
CA LEU A 528 -6.24 27.95 29.03
C LEU A 528 -6.67 27.58 30.45
N SER A 529 -6.48 26.32 30.88
CA SER A 529 -6.97 25.82 32.17
C SER A 529 -6.39 26.55 33.39
N SER A 530 -5.20 27.12 33.25
CA SER A 530 -4.50 27.88 34.30
C SER A 530 -4.73 29.39 34.24
N LEU A 531 -5.51 29.90 33.28
CA LEU A 531 -5.68 31.34 33.04
C LEU A 531 -7.10 31.81 33.38
N ASP A 532 -7.19 32.94 34.09
CA ASP A 532 -8.47 33.63 34.29
C ASP A 532 -8.92 34.39 33.01
N ASP A 533 -10.17 34.88 33.01
CA ASP A 533 -10.75 35.56 31.85
C ASP A 533 -9.98 36.84 31.42
N SER A 534 -9.36 37.53 32.38
CA SER A 534 -8.57 38.74 32.14
C SER A 534 -7.24 38.39 31.46
N GLN A 535 -6.56 37.35 31.95
CA GLN A 535 -5.34 36.82 31.36
C GLN A 535 -5.60 36.26 29.96
N GLN A 536 -6.71 35.54 29.76
CA GLN A 536 -7.11 35.04 28.44
C GLN A 536 -7.37 36.19 27.46
N THR A 537 -8.01 37.28 27.90
CA THR A 537 -8.24 38.47 27.07
C THR A 537 -6.92 39.17 26.72
N THR A 538 -6.01 39.26 27.70
CA THR A 538 -4.66 39.82 27.51
C THR A 538 -3.86 39.01 26.48
N LEU A 539 -3.88 37.68 26.59
CA LEU A 539 -3.24 36.77 25.65
C LEU A 539 -3.83 36.90 24.23
N GLN A 540 -5.17 36.95 24.10
CA GLN A 540 -5.83 37.12 22.81
C GLN A 540 -5.41 38.44 22.14
N LYS A 541 -5.39 39.54 22.89
CA LYS A 541 -4.95 40.84 22.38
C LYS A 541 -3.47 40.81 21.97
N PHE A 542 -2.62 40.21 22.80
CA PHE A 542 -1.19 40.06 22.51
C PHE A 542 -0.94 39.28 21.21
N ILE A 543 -1.65 38.16 20.99
CA ILE A 543 -1.58 37.37 19.76
C ILE A 543 -1.95 38.23 18.54
N ILE A 544 -3.08 38.96 18.63
CA ILE A 544 -3.57 39.79 17.52
C ILE A 544 -2.56 40.89 17.21
N ASP A 545 -2.13 41.67 18.20
CA ASP A 545 -1.27 42.84 18.01
C ASP A 545 0.08 42.44 17.41
N LYS A 546 0.69 41.34 17.88
CA LYS A 546 1.99 40.86 17.38
C LYS A 546 1.90 40.29 15.97
N LEU A 547 0.86 39.53 15.65
CA LEU A 547 0.72 38.96 14.30
C LEU A 547 0.39 40.03 13.26
N VAL A 548 -0.59 40.88 13.53
CA VAL A 548 -1.04 41.91 12.58
C VAL A 548 0.02 43.00 12.39
N GLY A 549 0.83 43.27 13.43
CA GLY A 549 1.97 44.19 13.31
C GLY A 549 3.10 43.67 12.42
N ALA A 550 3.16 42.35 12.13
CA ALA A 550 4.26 41.72 11.42
C ALA A 550 3.86 41.08 10.08
N LEU A 551 2.58 40.72 9.91
CA LEU A 551 2.08 39.90 8.81
C LEU A 551 0.68 40.36 8.37
N ASP A 552 0.41 40.24 7.07
CA ASP A 552 -0.94 40.42 6.53
C ASP A 552 -1.75 39.12 6.72
N VAL A 553 -2.42 39.01 7.87
CA VAL A 553 -3.17 37.81 8.24
C VAL A 553 -4.66 38.00 7.95
N THR A 554 -5.21 37.11 7.12
CA THR A 554 -6.63 37.07 6.76
C THR A 554 -7.50 36.55 7.90
N SER A 555 -7.02 35.55 8.64
CA SER A 555 -7.77 34.88 9.71
C SER A 555 -6.86 34.50 10.87
N VAL A 556 -7.24 34.88 12.09
CA VAL A 556 -6.58 34.43 13.33
C VAL A 556 -7.58 33.68 14.19
N TYR A 557 -7.24 32.44 14.52
CA TYR A 557 -8.05 31.55 15.34
C TYR A 557 -7.33 31.09 16.60
N MET A 558 -8.13 30.75 17.60
CA MET A 558 -7.68 30.14 18.85
C MET A 558 -8.57 28.96 19.20
N GLN A 559 -7.96 27.88 19.66
CA GLN A 559 -8.63 26.71 20.22
C GLN A 559 -8.04 26.40 21.58
N ALA A 560 -8.89 26.40 22.61
CA ALA A 560 -8.54 25.87 23.91
C ALA A 560 -8.51 24.33 23.83
N TYR A 561 -7.46 23.70 24.36
CA TYR A 561 -7.31 22.25 24.28
C TYR A 561 -6.48 21.67 25.42
N GLN A 562 -7.13 20.87 26.27
CA GLN A 562 -6.53 20.21 27.44
C GLN A 562 -6.06 18.77 27.17
N GLY A 563 -6.22 18.24 25.95
CA GLY A 563 -5.88 16.85 25.64
C GLY A 563 -4.37 16.57 25.50
N ARG A 564 -4.02 15.27 25.55
CA ARG A 564 -2.63 14.74 25.57
C ARG A 564 -1.94 14.70 24.21
N SER A 565 -2.70 14.62 23.13
CA SER A 565 -2.23 14.40 21.75
C SER A 565 -3.34 14.82 20.81
N ASP A 566 -3.01 15.33 19.62
CA ASP A 566 -3.93 15.74 18.54
C ASP A 566 -4.96 14.63 18.20
N SER A 567 -6.01 14.54 19.00
CA SER A 567 -7.08 13.54 18.89
C SER A 567 -8.30 14.22 18.30
N SER A 568 -8.99 13.49 17.43
CA SER A 568 -10.24 13.88 16.78
C SER A 568 -11.35 14.35 17.72
N ASP A 569 -11.27 14.03 19.02
CA ASP A 569 -12.11 14.63 20.06
C ASP A 569 -11.48 15.95 20.54
N ARG A 570 -11.82 17.02 19.81
CA ARG A 570 -11.53 18.40 20.19
C ARG A 570 -12.66 18.89 21.09
N ASN A 571 -12.42 18.93 22.40
CA ASN A 571 -13.46 19.23 23.40
C ASN A 571 -14.05 20.65 23.30
N GLU A 572 -13.33 21.61 22.69
CA GLU A 572 -13.78 23.00 22.60
C GLU A 572 -13.70 23.54 21.16
N ALA A 573 -14.68 24.37 20.82
CA ALA A 573 -14.82 24.97 19.49
C ALA A 573 -13.73 26.01 19.20
N LEU A 574 -13.35 26.14 17.92
CA LEU A 574 -12.46 27.21 17.46
C LEU A 574 -13.12 28.58 17.60
N LYS A 575 -12.43 29.50 18.26
CA LYS A 575 -12.81 30.91 18.39
C LYS A 575 -12.07 31.73 17.33
N LEU A 576 -12.82 32.42 16.46
CA LEU A 576 -12.27 33.43 15.56
C LEU A 576 -11.88 34.66 16.39
N LEU A 577 -10.59 34.99 16.41
CA LEU A 577 -10.07 36.17 17.11
C LEU A 577 -10.11 37.41 16.22
N ARG A 578 -9.80 37.25 14.92
CA ARG A 578 -9.78 38.35 13.95
C ARG A 578 -9.94 37.85 12.51
N GLY A 579 -10.60 38.66 11.68
CA GLY A 579 -10.59 38.52 10.23
C GLY A 579 -11.74 37.69 9.67
N ASN A 580 -11.51 37.01 8.55
CA ASN A 580 -12.53 36.21 7.86
C ASN A 580 -12.61 34.80 8.48
N PRO A 581 -13.80 34.19 8.66
CA PRO A 581 -13.93 32.81 9.12
C PRO A 581 -13.35 31.71 8.20
N PHE A 582 -12.95 32.06 6.97
CA PHE A 582 -12.36 31.13 6.02
C PHE A 582 -11.27 31.83 5.20
N ILE A 583 -10.43 31.04 4.56
CA ILE A 583 -9.61 31.50 3.43
C ILE A 583 -10.14 30.92 2.13
N THR A 584 -9.85 31.57 1.01
CA THR A 584 -10.21 31.14 -0.32
C THR A 584 -8.97 30.58 -1.03
N GLU A 585 -9.11 29.40 -1.64
CA GLU A 585 -8.12 28.81 -2.53
C GLU A 585 -8.72 28.67 -3.94
N LYS A 586 -7.86 28.72 -4.96
CA LYS A 586 -8.26 28.50 -6.35
C LYS A 586 -7.82 27.12 -6.81
N LEU A 587 -8.72 26.37 -7.42
CA LEU A 587 -8.46 25.07 -8.01
C LEU A 587 -9.22 24.97 -9.33
N PHE A 588 -8.49 24.81 -10.43
CA PHE A 588 -8.94 25.12 -11.78
C PHE A 588 -9.52 26.55 -11.83
N ASP A 589 -10.68 26.71 -12.47
CA ASP A 589 -11.43 27.96 -12.54
C ASP A 589 -12.42 28.13 -11.37
N LEU A 590 -12.27 27.34 -10.29
CA LEU A 590 -13.20 27.32 -9.16
C LEU A 590 -12.56 27.92 -7.91
N ASP A 591 -13.38 28.62 -7.13
CA ASP A 591 -13.01 29.18 -5.83
C ASP A 591 -13.52 28.30 -4.68
N PHE A 592 -12.67 28.01 -3.71
CA PHE A 592 -13.00 27.18 -2.55
C PHE A 592 -12.76 27.94 -1.26
N ASN A 593 -13.82 28.19 -0.51
CA ASN A 593 -13.73 28.62 0.88
C ASN A 593 -13.37 27.42 1.76
N ILE A 594 -12.34 27.61 2.59
CA ILE A 594 -11.73 26.60 3.44
C ILE A 594 -11.79 27.09 4.90
N SER A 595 -12.60 26.42 5.70
CA SER A 595 -12.66 26.60 7.15
C SER A 595 -11.41 26.01 7.84
N PRO A 596 -11.08 26.46 9.07
CA PRO A 596 -9.87 26.04 9.79
C PRO A 596 -9.72 24.51 9.97
N GLU A 597 -10.83 23.80 10.21
CA GLU A 597 -10.83 22.35 10.44
C GLU A 597 -11.04 21.52 9.18
N ALA A 598 -11.45 22.14 8.07
CA ALA A 598 -11.81 21.42 6.87
C ALA A 598 -10.58 20.84 6.18
N PHE A 599 -10.68 19.59 5.71
CA PHE A 599 -9.62 18.99 4.91
C PHE A 599 -9.54 19.66 3.53
N PHE A 600 -8.31 19.88 3.07
CA PHE A 600 -8.01 20.34 1.72
C PHE A 600 -6.64 19.76 1.33
N GLN A 601 -6.44 19.43 0.06
CA GLN A 601 -5.18 18.86 -0.40
C GLN A 601 -4.03 19.81 -0.14
N VAL A 602 -2.94 19.31 0.45
CA VAL A 602 -1.85 20.17 0.93
C VAL A 602 -0.97 20.74 -0.18
N ASN A 603 -1.07 20.19 -1.39
CA ASN A 603 -0.34 20.61 -2.58
C ASN A 603 -1.35 20.96 -3.68
N THR A 604 -1.73 22.23 -3.78
CA THR A 604 -2.80 22.69 -4.70
C THR A 604 -2.46 22.36 -6.17
N ASN A 605 -1.20 22.53 -6.58
CA ASN A 605 -0.77 22.30 -7.96
C ASN A 605 -0.81 20.82 -8.35
N ALA A 606 -0.36 19.92 -7.47
CA ALA A 606 -0.48 18.49 -7.72
C ALA A 606 -1.94 17.99 -7.57
N ALA A 607 -2.76 18.63 -6.74
CA ALA A 607 -4.17 18.28 -6.57
C ALA A 607 -4.96 18.47 -7.89
N GLU A 608 -4.67 19.50 -8.67
CA GLU A 608 -5.28 19.69 -10.00
C GLU A 608 -4.96 18.54 -10.94
N ILE A 609 -3.73 18.03 -10.93
CA ILE A 609 -3.35 16.86 -11.73
C ILE A 609 -4.14 15.63 -11.26
N LEU A 610 -4.20 15.40 -9.94
CA LEU A 610 -4.96 14.29 -9.35
C LEU A 610 -6.44 14.35 -9.76
N TYR A 611 -7.07 15.51 -9.61
CA TYR A 611 -8.48 15.70 -9.91
C TYR A 611 -8.77 15.66 -11.41
N ALA A 612 -7.85 16.11 -12.27
CA ALA A 612 -7.95 15.90 -13.70
C ALA A 612 -7.93 14.40 -14.06
N LYS A 613 -7.06 13.61 -13.41
CA LYS A 613 -7.07 12.14 -13.57
C LYS A 613 -8.35 11.51 -13.05
N VAL A 614 -8.84 11.92 -11.88
CA VAL A 614 -10.12 11.43 -11.33
C VAL A 614 -11.26 11.74 -12.30
N ARG A 615 -11.38 12.99 -12.77
CA ARG A 615 -12.39 13.45 -13.75
C ARG A 615 -12.36 12.65 -15.04
N GLU A 616 -11.18 12.29 -15.54
CA GLU A 616 -11.04 11.40 -16.70
C GLU A 616 -11.51 9.97 -16.40
N MET A 617 -11.22 9.46 -15.20
CA MET A 617 -11.45 8.06 -14.82
C MET A 617 -12.88 7.76 -14.37
N ILE A 618 -13.62 8.76 -13.87
CA ILE A 618 -15.02 8.59 -13.43
C ILE A 618 -15.98 8.31 -14.59
N LYS A 619 -15.65 8.69 -15.83
CA LYS A 619 -16.48 8.51 -17.03
C LYS A 619 -17.96 8.85 -16.79
N VAL A 620 -18.21 10.07 -16.33
CA VAL A 620 -19.57 10.58 -16.10
C VAL A 620 -20.05 11.38 -17.30
N ASP A 621 -21.36 11.39 -17.48
CA ASP A 621 -22.07 12.26 -18.41
C ASP A 621 -23.30 12.88 -17.72
N LYS A 622 -24.11 13.62 -18.49
CA LYS A 622 -25.33 14.29 -18.02
C LYS A 622 -26.44 13.35 -17.55
N ASN A 623 -26.32 12.05 -17.76
CA ASN A 623 -27.27 11.04 -17.31
C ASN A 623 -26.72 10.21 -16.13
N THR A 624 -25.50 10.53 -15.66
CA THR A 624 -24.83 9.78 -14.60
C THR A 624 -25.04 10.45 -13.24
N LEU A 625 -25.48 9.67 -12.26
CA LEU A 625 -25.43 10.05 -10.84
C LEU A 625 -24.05 9.72 -10.27
N LEU A 626 -23.38 10.73 -9.72
CA LEU A 626 -22.07 10.62 -9.08
C LEU A 626 -22.19 10.75 -7.57
N TYR A 627 -21.73 9.74 -6.83
CA TYR A 627 -21.50 9.86 -5.39
C TYR A 627 -20.06 10.26 -5.11
N ASP A 628 -19.87 11.35 -4.38
CA ASP A 628 -18.57 11.79 -3.86
C ASP A 628 -18.50 11.47 -2.35
N VAL A 629 -17.89 10.33 -2.00
CA VAL A 629 -17.86 9.82 -0.62
C VAL A 629 -16.58 10.27 0.07
N CYS A 630 -16.73 10.85 1.27
CA CYS A 630 -15.67 11.58 1.97
C CYS A 630 -15.26 12.85 1.20
N CYS A 631 -16.26 13.60 0.72
CA CYS A 631 -16.05 14.71 -0.21
C CYS A 631 -15.31 15.92 0.38
N GLY A 632 -15.14 16.00 1.72
CA GLY A 632 -14.56 17.16 2.37
C GLY A 632 -15.31 18.44 2.02
N THR A 633 -14.58 19.44 1.53
CA THR A 633 -15.12 20.74 1.05
C THR A 633 -15.74 20.68 -0.35
N GLY A 634 -16.00 19.48 -0.87
CA GLY A 634 -16.63 19.23 -2.17
C GLY A 634 -15.67 19.29 -3.36
N THR A 635 -14.36 19.22 -3.14
CA THR A 635 -13.35 19.47 -4.19
C THR A 635 -13.53 18.60 -5.43
N ILE A 636 -13.65 17.28 -5.28
CA ILE A 636 -13.79 16.36 -6.41
C ILE A 636 -15.14 16.56 -7.09
N GLY A 637 -16.25 16.50 -6.34
CA GLY A 637 -17.60 16.68 -6.87
C GLY A 637 -17.77 18.00 -7.64
N LEU A 638 -17.34 19.12 -7.07
CA LEU A 638 -17.44 20.43 -7.72
C LEU A 638 -16.60 20.50 -9.00
N CYS A 639 -15.40 19.90 -9.03
CA CYS A 639 -14.59 19.82 -10.24
C CYS A 639 -15.21 18.95 -11.35
N CYS A 640 -16.07 18.00 -10.98
CA CYS A 640 -16.75 17.08 -11.91
C CYS A 640 -18.15 17.58 -12.32
N ALA A 641 -18.68 18.61 -11.67
CA ALA A 641 -20.06 19.09 -11.83
C ALA A 641 -20.42 19.49 -13.25
N LYS A 642 -19.46 20.06 -14.00
CA LYS A 642 -19.68 20.44 -15.41
C LYS A 642 -19.96 19.24 -16.32
N ASP A 643 -19.53 18.03 -15.96
CA ASP A 643 -19.68 16.84 -16.81
C ASP A 643 -20.78 15.89 -16.31
N ALA A 644 -21.00 15.83 -15.00
CA ALA A 644 -22.00 14.94 -14.40
C ALA A 644 -23.45 15.47 -14.58
N GLY A 645 -24.41 14.55 -14.46
CA GLY A 645 -25.83 14.86 -14.37
C GLY A 645 -26.17 15.43 -13.00
N GLU A 646 -26.09 14.58 -11.98
CA GLU A 646 -26.32 14.94 -10.57
C GLU A 646 -25.18 14.41 -9.71
N ILE A 647 -24.84 15.15 -8.64
CA ILE A 647 -23.80 14.78 -7.69
C ILE A 647 -24.34 14.80 -6.27
N ILE A 648 -24.01 13.78 -5.48
CA ILE A 648 -24.30 13.73 -4.04
C ILE A 648 -23.00 13.53 -3.28
N GLY A 649 -22.58 14.55 -2.53
CA GLY A 649 -21.42 14.50 -1.65
C GLY A 649 -21.79 14.01 -0.24
N ILE A 650 -20.97 13.13 0.35
CA ILE A 650 -21.13 12.64 1.72
C ILE A 650 -19.90 13.00 2.54
N GLU A 651 -20.10 13.73 3.63
CA GLU A 651 -19.04 14.17 4.53
C GLU A 651 -19.50 14.16 5.99
N MET A 652 -18.66 13.69 6.92
CA MET A 652 -19.00 13.65 8.33
C MET A 652 -18.75 14.98 9.05
N CYS A 653 -17.72 15.73 8.63
CA CYS A 653 -17.34 16.99 9.22
C CYS A 653 -18.32 18.09 8.80
N LYS A 654 -19.14 18.55 9.76
CA LYS A 654 -20.14 19.60 9.52
C LYS A 654 -19.54 20.86 8.91
N ALA A 655 -18.38 21.32 9.41
CA ALA A 655 -17.71 22.50 8.85
C ALA A 655 -17.34 22.32 7.37
N ALA A 656 -16.83 21.14 7.00
CA ALA A 656 -16.48 20.81 5.61
C ALA A 656 -17.73 20.70 4.72
N THR A 657 -18.83 20.12 5.22
CA THR A 657 -20.10 20.07 4.47
C THR A 657 -20.68 21.48 4.24
N GLU A 658 -20.62 22.37 5.22
CA GLU A 658 -21.06 23.76 5.06
C GLU A 658 -20.14 24.57 4.15
N ASP A 659 -18.83 24.31 4.17
CA ASP A 659 -17.90 24.83 3.14
C ASP A 659 -18.31 24.34 1.75
N ALA A 660 -18.59 23.05 1.58
CA ALA A 660 -18.95 22.47 0.29
C ALA A 660 -20.23 23.09 -0.30
N LYS A 661 -21.26 23.30 0.53
CA LYS A 661 -22.48 24.03 0.12
C LYS A 661 -22.18 25.46 -0.29
N ARG A 662 -21.37 26.18 0.50
CA ARG A 662 -20.94 27.56 0.16
C ARG A 662 -20.14 27.59 -1.13
N ASN A 663 -19.28 26.60 -1.37
CA ASN A 663 -18.48 26.48 -2.58
C ASN A 663 -19.34 26.18 -3.82
N ALA A 664 -20.38 25.36 -3.69
CA ALA A 664 -21.35 25.15 -4.78
C ALA A 664 -22.03 26.47 -5.18
N ILE A 665 -22.53 27.24 -4.21
CA ILE A 665 -23.16 28.55 -4.44
C ILE A 665 -22.16 29.54 -5.03
N LEU A 666 -20.94 29.60 -4.48
CA LEU A 666 -19.86 30.50 -4.91
C LEU A 666 -19.49 30.28 -6.38
N ASN A 667 -19.54 29.03 -6.84
CA ASN A 667 -19.18 28.66 -8.20
C ASN A 667 -20.39 28.50 -9.14
N HIS A 668 -21.61 28.85 -8.69
CA HIS A 668 -22.84 28.72 -9.47
C HIS A 668 -23.08 27.27 -9.97
N ILE A 669 -22.89 26.29 -9.09
CA ILE A 669 -23.09 24.87 -9.37
C ILE A 669 -24.35 24.38 -8.64
N ASP A 670 -25.39 24.09 -9.41
CA ASP A 670 -26.72 23.72 -8.89
C ASP A 670 -26.99 22.21 -8.90
N ASN A 671 -26.20 21.42 -9.63
CA ASN A 671 -26.40 19.98 -9.80
C ASN A 671 -25.65 19.12 -8.76
N ILE A 672 -25.34 19.70 -7.59
CA ILE A 672 -24.69 19.00 -6.48
C ILE A 672 -25.44 19.24 -5.18
N SER A 673 -25.63 18.19 -4.40
CA SER A 673 -26.17 18.24 -3.04
C SER A 673 -25.23 17.55 -2.07
N PHE A 674 -25.38 17.85 -0.76
CA PHE A 674 -24.49 17.33 0.27
C PHE A 674 -25.25 16.75 1.46
N VAL A 675 -24.81 15.58 1.91
CA VAL A 675 -25.31 14.88 3.09
C VAL A 675 -24.24 14.95 4.19
N ASN A 676 -24.58 15.60 5.31
CA ASN A 676 -23.73 15.57 6.50
C ASN A 676 -23.99 14.29 7.30
N GLY A 677 -23.00 13.42 7.41
CA GLY A 677 -23.11 12.17 8.15
C GLY A 677 -21.95 11.23 7.88
N LYS A 678 -21.78 10.23 8.74
CA LYS A 678 -20.79 9.18 8.51
C LYS A 678 -21.23 8.31 7.36
N ALA A 679 -20.32 8.02 6.42
CA ALA A 679 -20.63 7.22 5.24
C ALA A 679 -21.24 5.85 5.61
N GLU A 680 -20.78 5.20 6.69
CA GLU A 680 -21.31 3.92 7.15
C GLU A 680 -22.71 3.95 7.74
N GLU A 681 -23.23 5.13 8.06
CA GLU A 681 -24.57 5.35 8.59
C GLU A 681 -25.54 5.71 7.46
N VAL A 682 -25.11 6.50 6.47
CA VAL A 682 -26.01 7.05 5.43
C VAL A 682 -26.01 6.28 4.11
N MET A 683 -24.87 5.69 3.70
CA MET A 683 -24.70 5.15 2.35
C MET A 683 -25.66 4.00 2.02
N LYS A 684 -26.04 3.20 3.02
CA LYS A 684 -26.95 2.06 2.80
C LYS A 684 -28.32 2.55 2.34
N ASP A 685 -28.86 3.56 3.03
CA ASP A 685 -30.22 4.03 2.78
C ASP A 685 -30.27 4.85 1.48
N ILE A 686 -29.27 5.71 1.26
CA ILE A 686 -29.10 6.47 0.01
C ILE A 686 -29.02 5.55 -1.22
N LEU A 687 -28.18 4.52 -1.18
CA LEU A 687 -28.05 3.57 -2.29
C LEU A 687 -29.29 2.68 -2.46
N GLN A 688 -30.07 2.44 -1.40
CA GLN A 688 -31.36 1.75 -1.51
C GLN A 688 -32.38 2.60 -2.26
N THR A 689 -32.46 3.90 -1.96
CA THR A 689 -33.29 4.84 -2.72
C THR A 689 -32.88 4.87 -4.19
N THR A 690 -31.58 4.98 -4.49
CA THR A 690 -31.08 4.95 -5.87
C THR A 690 -31.45 3.67 -6.61
N GLN A 691 -31.43 2.53 -5.92
CA GLN A 691 -31.78 1.26 -6.55
C GLN A 691 -33.28 1.12 -6.86
N GLN A 692 -34.14 1.88 -6.19
CA GLN A 692 -35.59 1.91 -6.43
C GLN A 692 -35.98 2.89 -7.54
N ASP A 693 -35.10 3.83 -7.89
CA ASP A 693 -35.34 4.77 -8.97
C ASP A 693 -35.06 4.11 -10.32
N ALA A 694 -36.13 3.81 -11.06
CA ALA A 694 -36.07 3.18 -12.37
C ALA A 694 -35.40 4.06 -13.45
N GLN A 695 -35.19 5.35 -13.19
CA GLN A 695 -34.50 6.25 -14.12
C GLN A 695 -32.97 6.15 -14.00
N ILE A 696 -32.45 5.63 -12.87
CA ILE A 696 -31.02 5.56 -12.61
C ILE A 696 -30.46 4.19 -13.01
N ASN A 697 -29.94 4.12 -14.24
CA ASN A 697 -29.37 2.88 -14.79
C ASN A 697 -27.87 2.73 -14.52
N ALA A 698 -27.16 3.81 -14.22
CA ALA A 698 -25.73 3.81 -13.95
C ALA A 698 -25.35 4.83 -12.87
N VAL A 699 -24.58 4.35 -11.89
CA VAL A 699 -24.01 5.16 -10.82
C VAL A 699 -22.50 4.99 -10.84
N THR A 700 -21.79 6.11 -10.80
CA THR A 700 -20.36 6.15 -10.51
C THR A 700 -20.16 6.64 -9.08
N VAL A 701 -19.21 6.05 -8.38
CA VAL A 701 -18.82 6.48 -7.04
C VAL A 701 -17.36 6.87 -7.06
N VAL A 702 -17.02 8.03 -6.53
CA VAL A 702 -15.65 8.38 -6.17
C VAL A 702 -15.51 8.34 -4.65
N VAL A 703 -14.40 7.77 -4.19
CA VAL A 703 -14.09 7.64 -2.75
C VAL A 703 -12.68 8.16 -2.50
N ASP A 704 -12.55 9.10 -1.56
CA ASP A 704 -11.26 9.61 -1.04
C ASP A 704 -11.19 9.41 0.48
N PRO A 705 -11.04 8.16 0.96
CA PRO A 705 -11.15 7.85 2.38
C PRO A 705 -9.89 8.24 3.16
N PRO A 706 -10.01 8.36 4.50
CA PRO A 706 -8.85 8.55 5.37
C PRO A 706 -7.87 7.37 5.27
N ARG A 707 -6.67 7.51 5.86
CA ARG A 707 -5.62 6.48 5.87
C ARG A 707 -6.07 5.07 6.32
N ALA A 708 -7.13 4.99 7.12
CA ALA A 708 -7.73 3.73 7.58
C ALA A 708 -8.52 2.97 6.50
N GLY A 709 -8.86 3.61 5.38
CA GLY A 709 -9.73 3.05 4.35
C GLY A 709 -11.22 3.30 4.61
N LEU A 710 -12.06 2.66 3.80
CA LEU A 710 -13.50 2.71 3.94
C LEU A 710 -14.00 1.77 5.03
N HIS A 711 -15.00 2.21 5.77
CA HIS A 711 -15.67 1.35 6.72
C HIS A 711 -16.38 0.19 5.99
N PHE A 712 -16.31 -1.03 6.53
CA PHE A 712 -16.82 -2.25 5.88
C PHE A 712 -18.31 -2.18 5.49
N LYS A 713 -19.13 -1.41 6.23
CA LYS A 713 -20.55 -1.18 5.89
C LYS A 713 -20.70 -0.43 4.56
N VAL A 714 -19.83 0.54 4.28
CA VAL A 714 -19.81 1.30 3.02
C VAL A 714 -19.47 0.34 1.87
N LEU A 715 -18.40 -0.43 2.02
CA LEU A 715 -18.00 -1.45 1.04
C LEU A 715 -19.12 -2.47 0.75
N ARG A 716 -19.85 -2.91 1.78
CA ARG A 716 -21.02 -3.80 1.60
C ARG A 716 -22.18 -3.12 0.88
N ALA A 717 -22.46 -1.85 1.17
CA ALA A 717 -23.51 -1.09 0.52
C ALA A 717 -23.20 -0.89 -0.98
N LEU A 718 -21.97 -0.47 -1.30
CA LEU A 718 -21.48 -0.36 -2.69
C LEU A 718 -21.57 -1.70 -3.42
N ARG A 719 -21.22 -2.81 -2.74
CA ARG A 719 -21.31 -4.16 -3.32
C ARG A 719 -22.73 -4.63 -3.56
N ALA A 720 -23.68 -4.24 -2.71
CA ALA A 720 -25.08 -4.66 -2.82
C ALA A 720 -25.88 -3.84 -3.86
N CYS A 721 -25.49 -2.58 -4.10
CA CYS A 721 -26.20 -1.68 -4.99
C CYS A 721 -25.89 -1.98 -6.47
N SER A 722 -26.83 -2.58 -7.21
CA SER A 722 -26.60 -3.00 -8.61
C SER A 722 -26.33 -1.84 -9.59
N PRO A 723 -26.98 -0.65 -9.48
CA PRO A 723 -26.66 0.50 -10.34
C PRO A 723 -25.21 1.00 -10.23
N VAL A 724 -24.51 0.73 -9.11
CA VAL A 724 -23.09 1.09 -8.98
C VAL A 724 -22.26 0.24 -9.94
N ARG A 725 -21.86 0.84 -11.05
CA ARG A 725 -21.06 0.18 -12.11
C ARG A 725 -19.58 0.46 -11.98
N ARG A 726 -19.22 1.60 -11.40
CA ARG A 726 -17.85 2.12 -11.36
C ARG A 726 -17.54 2.73 -10.00
N ILE A 727 -16.37 2.42 -9.46
CA ILE A 727 -15.80 3.02 -8.26
C ILE A 727 -14.41 3.56 -8.59
N VAL A 728 -14.20 4.86 -8.45
CA VAL A 728 -12.88 5.50 -8.52
C VAL A 728 -12.38 5.71 -7.11
N TYR A 729 -11.33 4.98 -6.74
CA TYR A 729 -10.77 5.00 -5.39
C TYR A 729 -9.47 5.79 -5.38
N VAL A 730 -9.44 6.90 -4.64
CA VAL A 730 -8.24 7.72 -4.37
C VAL A 730 -7.61 7.24 -3.06
N SER A 731 -6.29 7.01 -3.02
CA SER A 731 -5.63 6.45 -1.85
C SER A 731 -4.21 6.96 -1.62
N CYS A 732 -4.02 7.56 -0.44
CA CYS A 732 -2.72 7.91 0.12
C CYS A 732 -1.98 6.73 0.76
N ASN A 733 -2.66 5.58 0.91
CA ASN A 733 -2.14 4.36 1.56
C ASN A 733 -2.40 3.11 0.70
N PRO A 734 -1.83 3.04 -0.52
CA PRO A 734 -2.10 1.98 -1.48
C PRO A 734 -1.58 0.60 -1.04
N THR A 735 -0.69 0.54 -0.06
CA THR A 735 -0.06 -0.71 0.42
C THR A 735 -0.84 -1.42 1.51
N GLN A 736 -1.83 -0.76 2.14
CA GLN A 736 -2.58 -1.33 3.25
C GLN A 736 -4.09 -1.21 3.06
N SER A 737 -4.67 -0.01 3.23
CA SER A 737 -6.13 0.15 3.26
C SER A 737 -6.77 -0.21 1.92
N LEU A 738 -6.22 0.27 0.81
CA LEU A 738 -6.68 -0.09 -0.54
C LEU A 738 -6.67 -1.62 -0.79
N ILE A 739 -5.63 -2.31 -0.32
CA ILE A 739 -5.52 -3.77 -0.47
C ILE A 739 -6.60 -4.50 0.34
N GLN A 740 -6.91 -4.01 1.54
CA GLN A 740 -7.97 -4.59 2.38
C GLN A 740 -9.35 -4.33 1.76
N ASP A 741 -9.60 -3.11 1.30
CA ASP A 741 -10.89 -2.70 0.75
C ASP A 741 -11.18 -3.38 -0.59
N SER A 742 -10.17 -3.51 -1.46
CA SER A 742 -10.28 -4.27 -2.70
C SER A 742 -10.71 -5.73 -2.46
N SER A 743 -10.29 -6.36 -1.35
CA SER A 743 -10.71 -7.73 -0.97
C SER A 743 -12.21 -7.87 -0.74
N MET A 744 -12.87 -6.78 -0.35
CA MET A 744 -14.31 -6.71 -0.20
C MET A 744 -15.00 -6.29 -1.50
N LEU A 745 -14.43 -5.34 -2.24
CA LEU A 745 -15.00 -4.92 -3.51
C LEU A 745 -14.95 -6.04 -4.56
N CYS A 746 -13.91 -6.86 -4.54
CA CYS A 746 -13.66 -7.84 -5.59
C CYS A 746 -13.84 -9.30 -5.13
N GLY A 747 -14.13 -9.50 -3.84
CA GLY A 747 -14.34 -10.84 -3.26
C GLY A 747 -15.58 -11.56 -3.83
N PRO A 748 -15.66 -12.89 -3.70
CA PRO A 748 -16.76 -13.68 -4.24
C PRO A 748 -18.07 -13.37 -3.48
N LYS A 749 -19.20 -13.66 -4.12
CA LYS A 749 -20.52 -13.54 -3.50
C LYS A 749 -20.60 -14.51 -2.30
N THR A 750 -20.97 -13.98 -1.14
CA THR A 750 -21.20 -14.76 0.08
C THR A 750 -22.47 -14.26 0.78
N SER A 751 -22.93 -14.96 1.81
CA SER A 751 -24.05 -14.49 2.65
C SER A 751 -23.76 -13.13 3.31
N ALA A 752 -22.50 -12.84 3.62
CA ALA A 752 -22.09 -11.55 4.17
C ALA A 752 -21.80 -10.49 3.09
N LEU A 753 -21.44 -10.90 1.88
CA LEU A 753 -21.04 -10.00 0.79
C LEU A 753 -21.93 -10.27 -0.43
N VAL A 754 -23.02 -9.52 -0.53
CA VAL A 754 -24.05 -9.66 -1.56
C VAL A 754 -23.73 -8.76 -2.76
N GLY A 755 -24.27 -9.10 -3.93
CA GLY A 755 -24.11 -8.38 -5.19
C GLY A 755 -22.88 -8.81 -6.01
N GLU A 756 -22.71 -8.21 -7.18
CA GLU A 756 -21.67 -8.58 -8.15
C GLU A 756 -20.30 -7.98 -7.83
N ALA A 757 -19.26 -8.81 -7.96
CA ALA A 757 -17.88 -8.41 -7.71
C ALA A 757 -17.42 -7.35 -8.71
N PHE A 758 -16.68 -6.38 -8.21
CA PHE A 758 -15.91 -5.49 -9.07
C PHE A 758 -14.59 -6.16 -9.46
N ARG A 759 -13.95 -5.60 -10.47
CA ARG A 759 -12.57 -5.89 -10.85
C ARG A 759 -11.81 -4.57 -11.05
N PRO A 760 -10.52 -4.49 -10.69
CA PRO A 760 -9.69 -3.36 -11.07
C PRO A 760 -9.56 -3.32 -12.60
N VAL A 761 -9.64 -2.12 -13.19
CA VAL A 761 -9.56 -1.93 -14.65
C VAL A 761 -8.55 -0.87 -15.08
N ARG A 762 -8.15 0.02 -14.16
CA ARG A 762 -7.14 1.05 -14.43
C ARG A 762 -6.55 1.56 -13.12
N ALA A 763 -5.28 1.94 -13.14
CA ALA A 763 -4.64 2.65 -12.05
C ALA A 763 -3.74 3.79 -12.57
N ALA A 764 -3.62 4.86 -11.79
CA ALA A 764 -2.67 5.94 -12.01
C ALA A 764 -2.17 6.48 -10.68
N ALA A 765 -1.14 7.30 -10.70
CA ALA A 765 -0.60 7.94 -9.51
C ALA A 765 -0.14 9.36 -9.77
N VAL A 766 -0.18 10.18 -8.74
CA VAL A 766 0.29 11.57 -8.75
C VAL A 766 1.16 11.79 -7.53
N ASP A 767 2.33 12.37 -7.75
CA ASP A 767 3.20 12.76 -6.65
C ASP A 767 2.69 14.02 -5.94
N MET A 768 1.80 13.82 -4.97
CA MET A 768 1.33 14.90 -4.10
C MET A 768 2.38 15.36 -3.07
N PHE A 769 3.41 14.53 -2.82
CA PHE A 769 4.34 14.71 -1.71
C PHE A 769 5.82 14.51 -2.13
N PRO A 770 6.38 15.43 -2.96
CA PRO A 770 7.81 15.46 -3.27
C PRO A 770 8.69 15.38 -2.02
N HIS A 771 9.87 14.77 -2.14
CA HIS A 771 10.85 14.55 -1.06
C HIS A 771 10.37 13.64 0.08
N THR A 772 9.26 12.93 -0.10
CA THR A 772 8.74 11.92 0.84
C THR A 772 8.48 10.59 0.12
N PRO A 773 8.36 9.45 0.84
CA PRO A 773 7.94 8.18 0.23
C PRO A 773 6.45 8.13 -0.15
N HIS A 774 5.64 9.12 0.23
CA HIS A 774 4.20 9.12 0.01
C HIS A 774 3.84 9.49 -1.43
N CYS A 775 2.70 8.97 -1.89
CA CYS A 775 2.12 9.23 -3.20
C CYS A 775 0.61 9.01 -3.14
N GLU A 776 -0.16 9.69 -3.98
CA GLU A 776 -1.58 9.37 -4.20
C GLU A 776 -1.71 8.39 -5.35
N MET A 777 -2.55 7.37 -5.15
CA MET A 777 -2.88 6.38 -6.18
C MET A 777 -4.39 6.36 -6.44
N VAL A 778 -4.77 6.40 -7.71
CA VAL A 778 -6.16 6.25 -8.15
C VAL A 778 -6.33 4.86 -8.74
N VAL A 779 -7.32 4.09 -8.28
CA VAL A 779 -7.69 2.79 -8.85
C VAL A 779 -9.16 2.79 -9.24
N VAL A 780 -9.44 2.39 -10.47
CA VAL A 780 -10.80 2.23 -11.00
C VAL A 780 -11.20 0.78 -10.85
N PHE A 781 -12.33 0.56 -10.18
CA PHE A 781 -13.00 -0.72 -10.10
C PHE A 781 -14.30 -0.67 -10.91
N GLU A 782 -14.53 -1.67 -11.77
CA GLU A 782 -15.75 -1.78 -12.56
C GLU A 782 -16.43 -3.13 -12.36
N ARG A 783 -17.74 -3.18 -12.59
CA ARG A 783 -18.45 -4.42 -12.87
C ARG A 783 -18.47 -4.65 -14.38
N GLY A 784 -18.28 -5.90 -14.81
CA GLY A 784 -18.53 -6.25 -16.21
C GLY A 784 -19.97 -5.89 -16.59
N SER A 785 -20.17 -5.36 -17.79
CA SER A 785 -21.48 -5.39 -18.42
C SER A 785 -21.86 -6.87 -18.56
N SER A 786 -22.94 -7.28 -17.91
CA SER A 786 -23.62 -8.52 -18.23
C SER A 786 -24.01 -8.43 -19.71
N GLN A 787 -23.24 -9.08 -20.58
CA GLN A 787 -23.67 -9.47 -21.91
C GLN A 787 -23.77 -10.99 -21.91
#